data_AF-A0A4Z0J0U8-F1
#
_entry.id   AF-A0A4Z0J0U8-F1
#
_cell.length_a   1.000
_cell.length_b   1.000
_cell.length_c   1.000
_cell.angle_alpha   90.00
_cell.angle_beta   90.00
_cell.angle_gamma   90.00
#
_symmetry.space_group_name_H-M   'P 1'
#
loop_
_entity.id
_entity.type
_entity.pdbx_description
1 polymer ?
#
loop_
_entity_poly.entity_id
_entity_poly.type
_entity_poly.pdbx_seq_one_letter_code
_entity_poly.pdbx_strand_id
1 'polypeptide(L)'
;MHTTRLAPNEAANAADGLQNRFLKGSSDASRKLAALKRARSQWNDAENDLSGSAARTRSVLNAHATLAEDLKFWLQERLSGSDRAWSVLTKLHQDGNIQPLEVPYRQSGQGGIDFDFSRIDQLKDDIVLLRRNLDLARIFTGGVSRRLTLSLSSFEGARLHCIAMAHETAEMLASEMGHFDAVTNENLSKYRAQLAAIGAELSNEVDDVHGSFQTVIRSVGPGAVGSWEDAELQKWEPPESVVPQHIAQLRYDNPELSEITRTSLQVPLLKDIRKLGNVLHPYSGKATDREALDAVVRNFLARTMCSFPPKNLRVGVIDPLGMGNAVSRFIRLGDYNPELISGKVRSNTESIKDLLNTLTAHIEVVVQKYLRGTYRSLAEYNDDAGEVAEAYRLLIVQDFPKLFDDDMLHQLQRIIEHGPKCGIFTLVTANTDSDADDFRRIDISHLPRDSMAVTNADFAPGSASQLGDSAWLTELSNDPISELGEEYGGTVIDQIVDKIGSSSRTLDIDTAIEKTFSKFSEVVAGGTKSELRPDLKVPDLSDSETWWQNRTSENVVAPFGRSGATEVATLRLDSGNLTGALIVGRPGSGKSTLIHTVLAGLTTMYGPDELELYLLDFKEGVEFADYAEHGLPHASCIAVESERELGMNVLQSLEHELKHRADTFKATKVQNIGGYRAIGHEMTRIVVFFDEFQVLFNDDDRIGQAAAKSLDQIIKQGRSHGIHIVLSSQTLSGMIAINKQSLQLLNVRVLLPSSTEDAMTVMDDHNPAHRLISSRGEGILNNESGRESANVHFKGAYEDATVRKNRLDVMRAKAEDEGFTRKPRIFESGTQAHLEEAEMGRFTPGSTEDPQSQSKPVVLRPGDAFSLHSDYYVELKREAGSNIIHVDRNVSHQLVGTLTALWLSARASNPFMTHEIIAFSHILPALQQVINGLVDQGVATQYSSKNAESALASVAAEIDRRQEEQDFSSAPILLTLYGLQKARDLDPNSFSTSMSFDDEPSVSLHELIERIASEGPEVGVHIVATVDTAQGLEKRLSRKVQHEFSFRLIGAMSNEDIGQLTSATVRVRPDQGQMLYYDLDTGETKKYLPYVLNDTDWVAKALTLGETI
;
A
#
# COMPACT_ATOMS: atom_id res chain seq x y z
N MET A 1 16.92 21.69 28.26
CA MET A 1 16.84 21.80 29.74
C MET A 1 15.87 22.93 30.11
N HIS A 2 15.25 22.83 31.29
CA HIS A 2 14.47 23.88 32.00
C HIS A 2 13.21 24.47 31.33
N THR A 3 12.10 23.80 31.61
CA THR A 3 10.81 24.37 32.07
C THR A 3 10.70 25.90 32.23
N THR A 4 9.74 26.51 31.52
CA THR A 4 8.97 27.66 32.04
C THR A 4 7.51 27.52 31.59
N ARG A 5 6.55 27.89 32.45
CA ARG A 5 5.10 27.87 32.12
C ARG A 5 4.78 28.98 31.13
N LEU A 6 4.16 28.67 29.99
CA LEU A 6 3.58 29.66 29.08
C LEU A 6 2.11 29.92 29.43
N ALA A 7 1.66 31.16 29.22
CA ALA A 7 0.31 31.62 29.55
C ALA A 7 -0.67 31.46 28.37
N PRO A 8 -1.99 31.40 28.59
CA PRO A 8 -2.96 31.01 27.55
C PRO A 8 -3.03 31.91 26.30
N ASN A 9 -2.57 33.17 26.37
CA ASN A 9 -2.81 34.16 25.31
C ASN A 9 -1.80 34.13 24.14
N GLU A 10 -0.69 33.38 24.21
CA GLU A 10 0.26 33.29 23.09
C GLU A 10 -0.11 32.20 22.07
N ALA A 11 -0.93 31.23 22.45
CA ALA A 11 -1.48 30.22 21.55
C ALA A 11 -2.51 30.77 20.52
N ALA A 12 -2.98 32.01 20.71
CA ALA A 12 -3.81 32.72 19.74
C ALA A 12 -2.96 33.26 18.57
N ASN A 13 -1.86 33.97 18.89
CA ASN A 13 -1.03 34.62 17.86
C ASN A 13 -0.24 33.61 16.99
N ALA A 14 0.06 32.42 17.50
CA ALA A 14 0.62 31.34 16.70
C ALA A 14 -0.37 30.77 15.65
N ALA A 15 -1.68 30.81 15.94
CA ALA A 15 -2.70 30.33 15.00
C ALA A 15 -2.89 31.29 13.82
N ASP A 16 -2.81 32.61 14.05
CA ASP A 16 -2.93 33.61 12.98
C ASP A 16 -1.68 33.67 12.09
N GLY A 17 -0.50 33.37 12.64
CA GLY A 17 0.73 33.20 11.84
C GLY A 17 0.68 32.04 10.84
N LEU A 18 -0.09 30.98 11.15
CA LEU A 18 -0.25 29.80 10.28
C LEU A 18 -1.40 29.95 9.26
N GLN A 19 -2.43 30.75 9.54
CA GLN A 19 -3.55 30.96 8.61
C GLN A 19 -3.11 31.56 7.25
N ASN A 20 -2.06 32.38 7.23
CA ASN A 20 -1.60 33.06 6.02
C ASN A 20 -0.63 32.25 5.12
N ARG A 21 -0.31 30.98 5.46
CA ARG A 21 0.57 30.13 4.63
C ARG A 21 -0.09 28.90 4.01
N PHE A 22 -1.30 28.52 4.43
CA PHE A 22 -1.99 27.30 3.98
C PHE A 22 -3.36 27.55 3.33
N LEU A 23 -3.47 28.57 2.49
CA LEU A 23 -4.67 28.84 1.68
C LEU A 23 -4.38 28.72 0.17
N LYS A 24 -4.09 27.49 -0.27
CA LYS A 24 -4.29 27.01 -1.65
C LYS A 24 -4.25 25.47 -1.63
N GLY A 25 -5.33 24.81 -2.06
CA GLY A 25 -5.23 23.44 -2.57
C GLY A 25 -5.64 22.24 -1.69
N SER A 26 -6.65 22.31 -0.81
CA SER A 26 -7.63 21.20 -0.71
C SER A 26 -8.93 21.60 0.00
N SER A 27 -10.05 21.05 -0.47
CA SER A 27 -11.36 21.16 0.17
C SER A 27 -11.41 20.42 1.51
N ASP A 28 -10.55 19.40 1.68
CA ASP A 28 -10.57 18.51 2.84
C ASP A 28 -9.78 19.05 4.04
N ALA A 29 -8.61 19.67 3.82
CA ALA A 29 -7.94 20.44 4.87
C ALA A 29 -8.81 21.62 5.34
N SER A 30 -9.58 22.22 4.41
CA SER A 30 -10.56 23.27 4.74
C SER A 30 -11.73 22.72 5.57
N ARG A 31 -12.20 21.50 5.31
CA ARG A 31 -13.22 20.81 6.13
C ARG A 31 -12.69 20.42 7.50
N LYS A 32 -11.49 19.86 7.60
CA LYS A 32 -10.84 19.46 8.87
C LYS A 32 -10.51 20.68 9.73
N LEU A 33 -10.01 21.76 9.13
CA LEU A 33 -9.83 23.04 9.80
C LEU A 33 -11.17 23.68 10.21
N ALA A 34 -12.23 23.54 9.41
CA ALA A 34 -13.57 24.02 9.78
C ALA A 34 -14.19 23.18 10.91
N ALA A 35 -13.99 21.86 10.93
CA ALA A 35 -14.41 20.97 12.01
C ALA A 35 -13.67 21.30 13.31
N LEU A 36 -12.33 21.45 13.26
CA LEU A 36 -11.52 21.88 14.41
C LEU A 36 -11.88 23.31 14.87
N LYS A 37 -12.18 24.24 13.95
CA LYS A 37 -12.67 25.58 14.29
C LYS A 37 -14.07 25.56 14.91
N ARG A 38 -14.98 24.69 14.46
CA ARG A 38 -16.30 24.47 15.07
C ARG A 38 -16.18 23.85 16.45
N ALA A 39 -15.43 22.76 16.59
CA ALA A 39 -15.17 22.11 17.87
C ALA A 39 -14.51 23.09 18.86
N ARG A 40 -13.56 23.92 18.41
CA ARG A 40 -12.95 24.98 19.23
C ARG A 40 -13.92 26.12 19.54
N SER A 41 -14.85 26.47 18.66
CA SER A 41 -15.93 27.43 18.97
C SER A 41 -16.85 26.85 20.03
N GLN A 42 -17.44 25.68 19.78
CA GLN A 42 -18.32 24.97 20.71
C GLN A 42 -17.65 24.73 22.07
N TRP A 43 -16.34 24.45 22.07
CA TRP A 43 -15.53 24.38 23.29
C TRP A 43 -15.44 25.73 24.01
N ASN A 44 -15.10 26.81 23.30
CA ASN A 44 -15.04 28.16 23.88
C ASN A 44 -16.42 28.63 24.37
N ASP A 45 -17.48 28.30 23.64
CA ASP A 45 -18.87 28.66 23.95
C ASP A 45 -19.31 27.93 25.24
N ALA A 46 -19.13 26.60 25.31
CA ALA A 46 -19.36 25.83 26.54
C ALA A 46 -18.42 26.23 27.70
N GLU A 47 -17.17 26.64 27.41
CA GLU A 47 -16.24 27.15 28.42
C GLU A 47 -16.70 28.52 28.99
N ASN A 48 -17.31 29.36 28.15
CA ASN A 48 -17.95 30.61 28.56
C ASN A 48 -19.23 30.34 29.35
N ASP A 49 -20.07 29.39 28.92
CA ASP A 49 -21.30 29.01 29.62
C ASP A 49 -21.00 28.42 31.01
N LEU A 50 -20.03 27.51 31.12
CA LEU A 50 -19.54 27.01 32.41
C LEU A 50 -18.98 28.12 33.31
N SER A 51 -18.30 29.12 32.73
CA SER A 51 -17.77 30.27 33.47
C SER A 51 -18.89 31.25 33.88
N GLY A 52 -19.92 31.38 33.06
CA GLY A 52 -21.14 32.14 33.31
C GLY A 52 -21.97 31.50 34.43
N SER A 53 -22.26 30.21 34.33
CA SER A 53 -22.92 29.43 35.38
C SER A 53 -22.16 29.48 36.72
N ALA A 54 -20.83 29.38 36.71
CA ALA A 54 -20.03 29.57 37.93
C ALA A 54 -20.21 30.98 38.55
N ALA A 55 -20.32 32.03 37.73
CA ALA A 55 -20.57 33.39 38.19
C ALA A 55 -22.01 33.60 38.67
N ARG A 56 -23.01 33.04 37.96
CA ARG A 56 -24.43 33.04 38.35
C ARG A 56 -24.65 32.28 39.66
N THR A 57 -24.12 31.06 39.76
CA THR A 57 -24.06 30.27 41.00
C THR A 57 -23.47 31.10 42.14
N ARG A 58 -22.30 31.74 41.95
CA ARG A 58 -21.71 32.59 42.98
C ARG A 58 -22.58 33.80 43.35
N SER A 59 -23.34 34.36 42.41
CA SER A 59 -24.31 35.42 42.67
C SER A 59 -25.52 34.94 43.48
N VAL A 60 -26.08 33.77 43.13
CA VAL A 60 -27.18 33.11 43.86
C VAL A 60 -26.73 32.74 45.28
N LEU A 61 -25.50 32.24 45.44
CA LEU A 61 -24.89 31.95 46.74
C LEU A 61 -24.67 33.21 47.58
N ASN A 62 -24.20 34.30 46.99
CA ASN A 62 -24.10 35.59 47.68
C ASN A 62 -25.49 36.11 48.10
N ALA A 63 -26.51 35.95 47.25
CA ALA A 63 -27.89 36.33 47.57
C ALA A 63 -28.48 35.47 48.70
N HIS A 64 -28.19 34.17 48.72
CA HIS A 64 -28.56 33.27 49.81
C HIS A 64 -27.85 33.63 51.12
N ALA A 65 -26.53 33.87 51.09
CA ALA A 65 -25.78 34.32 52.26
C ALA A 65 -26.29 35.68 52.79
N THR A 66 -26.64 36.61 51.90
CA THR A 66 -27.27 37.88 52.26
C THR A 66 -28.67 37.66 52.87
N LEU A 67 -29.49 36.78 52.29
CA LEU A 67 -30.81 36.44 52.82
C LEU A 67 -30.73 35.79 54.22
N ALA A 68 -29.69 34.98 54.46
CA ALA A 68 -29.41 34.36 55.76
C ALA A 68 -28.93 35.39 56.79
N GLU A 69 -28.06 36.33 56.42
CA GLU A 69 -27.65 37.47 57.27
C GLU A 69 -28.82 38.42 57.55
N ASP A 70 -29.66 38.75 56.56
CA ASP A 70 -30.87 39.58 56.73
C ASP A 70 -31.89 38.91 57.66
N LEU A 71 -32.11 37.60 57.51
CA LEU A 71 -32.98 36.82 58.38
C LEU A 71 -32.42 36.78 59.81
N LYS A 72 -31.12 36.54 59.97
CA LYS A 72 -30.40 36.55 61.25
C LYS A 72 -30.51 37.93 61.94
N PHE A 73 -30.28 39.02 61.21
CA PHE A 73 -30.41 40.39 61.73
C PHE A 73 -31.84 40.72 62.15
N TRP A 74 -32.84 40.37 61.32
CA TRP A 74 -34.26 40.56 61.63
C TRP A 74 -34.74 39.74 62.83
N LEU A 75 -34.17 38.54 63.04
CA LEU A 75 -34.43 37.71 64.23
C LEU A 75 -33.77 38.29 65.49
N GLN A 76 -32.52 38.77 65.38
CA GLN A 76 -31.79 39.41 66.48
C GLN A 76 -32.45 40.68 67.01
N GLU A 77 -33.14 41.45 66.15
CA GLU A 77 -33.80 42.70 66.54
C GLU A 77 -35.11 42.51 67.34
N ARG A 78 -35.64 41.28 67.45
CA ARG A 78 -37.04 41.03 67.86
C ARG A 78 -37.32 40.02 68.99
N LEU A 79 -36.31 39.37 69.57
CA LEU A 79 -36.52 38.26 70.52
C LEU A 79 -35.96 38.58 71.92
N SER A 80 -36.85 38.67 72.93
CA SER A 80 -36.45 38.89 74.33
C SER A 80 -37.49 38.41 75.39
N GLY A 81 -37.41 37.13 75.81
CA GLY A 81 -37.93 36.51 77.06
C GLY A 81 -39.46 36.35 77.28
N SER A 82 -40.08 35.18 77.55
CA SER A 82 -39.62 33.78 77.79
C SER A 82 -40.51 32.69 77.10
N ASP A 83 -41.37 31.95 77.83
CA ASP A 83 -41.65 30.50 77.64
C ASP A 83 -42.75 30.04 76.65
N ARG A 84 -43.51 30.92 75.97
CA ARG A 84 -44.74 30.48 75.27
C ARG A 84 -44.51 29.78 73.92
N ALA A 85 -43.31 29.88 73.33
CA ALA A 85 -43.00 29.33 72.01
C ALA A 85 -42.98 27.79 71.96
N TRP A 86 -42.52 27.13 73.03
CA TRP A 86 -42.52 25.67 73.12
C TRP A 86 -43.92 25.08 72.94
N SER A 87 -44.95 25.70 73.54
CA SER A 87 -46.36 25.30 73.36
C SER A 87 -46.85 25.34 71.91
N VAL A 88 -46.19 26.07 71.01
CA VAL A 88 -46.54 26.16 69.59
C VAL A 88 -45.70 25.19 68.76
N LEU A 89 -44.42 25.02 69.07
CA LEU A 89 -43.55 24.03 68.41
C LEU A 89 -43.97 22.58 68.73
N THR A 90 -44.31 22.26 69.99
CA THR A 90 -44.92 20.96 70.32
C THR A 90 -46.21 20.73 69.53
N LYS A 91 -46.99 21.80 69.29
CA LYS A 91 -48.25 21.71 68.56
C LYS A 91 -48.03 21.52 67.05
N LEU A 92 -47.09 22.23 66.44
CA LEU A 92 -46.71 22.04 65.03
C LEU A 92 -46.09 20.66 64.75
N HIS A 93 -45.38 20.09 65.73
CA HIS A 93 -44.89 18.72 65.70
C HIS A 93 -46.03 17.69 65.88
N GLN A 94 -46.97 17.93 66.81
CA GLN A 94 -48.18 17.10 66.98
C GLN A 94 -49.15 17.19 65.79
N ASP A 95 -49.19 18.33 65.11
CA ASP A 95 -49.95 18.56 63.87
C ASP A 95 -49.22 18.03 62.61
N GLY A 96 -48.05 17.38 62.79
CA GLY A 96 -47.37 16.59 61.75
C GLY A 96 -46.55 17.36 60.71
N ASN A 97 -46.27 18.65 60.92
CA ASN A 97 -45.69 19.51 59.87
C ASN A 97 -44.15 19.61 59.82
N ILE A 98 -43.42 18.93 60.72
CA ILE A 98 -41.94 18.86 60.71
C ILE A 98 -41.49 17.52 61.32
N GLN A 99 -40.64 16.76 60.62
CA GLN A 99 -39.82 15.68 61.22
C GLN A 99 -38.43 16.24 61.58
N PRO A 100 -37.91 16.01 62.80
CA PRO A 100 -36.53 16.34 63.16
C PRO A 100 -35.58 15.18 62.83
N LEU A 101 -34.35 15.51 62.40
CA LEU A 101 -33.23 14.57 62.47
C LEU A 101 -32.94 14.24 63.95
N GLU A 102 -32.86 12.95 64.30
CA GLU A 102 -32.44 12.54 65.65
C GLU A 102 -30.92 12.71 65.84
N VAL A 103 -30.53 13.74 66.59
CA VAL A 103 -29.16 13.86 67.13
C VAL A 103 -29.15 13.30 68.56
N PRO A 104 -28.43 12.20 68.83
CA PRO A 104 -28.33 11.66 70.18
C PRO A 104 -27.51 12.60 71.07
N TYR A 105 -28.02 12.87 72.27
CA TYR A 105 -27.40 13.75 73.25
C TYR A 105 -27.25 13.06 74.62
N ARG A 106 -26.35 13.56 75.47
CA ARG A 106 -26.27 13.17 76.88
C ARG A 106 -26.48 14.36 77.80
N GLN A 107 -27.31 14.19 78.83
CA GLN A 107 -27.40 15.16 79.91
C GLN A 107 -26.18 15.01 80.84
N SER A 108 -25.43 16.10 80.99
CA SER A 108 -24.46 16.23 82.07
C SER A 108 -25.17 16.59 83.39
N GLY A 109 -24.60 16.20 84.53
CA GLY A 109 -25.24 16.32 85.85
C GLY A 109 -25.46 17.75 86.38
N GLN A 110 -25.18 18.79 85.60
CA GLN A 110 -25.46 20.20 85.92
C GLN A 110 -26.37 20.89 84.90
N GLY A 111 -27.21 20.13 84.19
CA GLY A 111 -28.25 20.69 83.30
C GLY A 111 -27.77 21.15 81.92
N GLY A 112 -26.48 20.97 81.61
CA GLY A 112 -25.96 21.12 80.26
C GLY A 112 -26.15 19.85 79.44
N ILE A 113 -26.60 20.00 78.19
CA ILE A 113 -26.68 18.92 77.21
C ILE A 113 -25.38 18.92 76.38
N ASP A 114 -24.69 17.79 76.33
CA ASP A 114 -23.58 17.55 75.39
C ASP A 114 -24.12 16.81 74.15
N PHE A 115 -23.78 17.35 72.97
CA PHE A 115 -24.08 16.77 71.67
C PHE A 115 -22.82 16.12 71.06
N ASP A 116 -22.99 15.00 70.34
CA ASP A 116 -21.88 14.28 69.71
C ASP A 116 -21.66 14.76 68.26
N PHE A 117 -20.65 15.60 68.07
CA PHE A 117 -20.31 16.21 66.77
C PHE A 117 -19.45 15.31 65.86
N SER A 118 -19.08 14.10 66.28
CA SER A 118 -18.21 13.19 65.49
C SER A 118 -18.70 12.91 64.08
N ARG A 119 -20.03 12.90 63.89
CA ARG A 119 -20.71 12.69 62.61
C ARG A 119 -20.52 13.85 61.61
N ILE A 120 -20.25 15.06 62.10
CA ILE A 120 -19.98 16.26 61.28
C ILE A 120 -18.51 16.31 60.85
N ASP A 121 -17.58 15.94 61.74
CA ASP A 121 -16.17 15.80 61.37
C ASP A 121 -15.96 14.68 60.34
N GLN A 122 -16.72 13.58 60.44
CA GLN A 122 -16.68 12.49 59.46
C GLN A 122 -17.14 12.95 58.06
N LEU A 123 -18.25 13.70 57.97
CA LEU A 123 -18.73 14.31 56.73
C LEU A 123 -17.67 15.24 56.10
N LYS A 124 -16.99 16.03 56.94
CA LYS A 124 -15.93 16.98 56.52
C LYS A 124 -14.69 16.25 55.98
N ASP A 125 -14.30 15.13 56.58
CA ASP A 125 -13.22 14.28 56.07
C ASP A 125 -13.61 13.58 54.76
N ASP A 126 -14.84 13.09 54.64
CA ASP A 126 -15.37 12.51 53.38
C ASP A 126 -15.38 13.53 52.24
N ILE A 127 -15.68 14.81 52.52
CA ILE A 127 -15.63 15.91 51.54
C ILE A 127 -14.18 16.26 51.15
N VAL A 128 -13.23 16.22 52.09
CA VAL A 128 -11.80 16.40 51.78
C VAL A 128 -11.29 15.24 50.93
N LEU A 129 -11.75 14.01 51.20
CA LEU A 129 -11.46 12.84 50.40
C LEU A 129 -12.07 12.96 48.98
N LEU A 130 -13.33 13.38 48.87
CA LEU A 130 -14.01 13.63 47.60
C LEU A 130 -13.28 14.66 46.75
N ARG A 131 -12.94 15.82 47.34
CA ARG A 131 -12.14 16.86 46.70
C ARG A 131 -10.80 16.33 46.20
N ARG A 132 -10.10 15.55 47.04
CA ARG A 132 -8.83 14.94 46.67
C ARG A 132 -9.01 13.96 45.51
N ASN A 133 -10.09 13.17 45.49
CA ASN A 133 -10.41 12.25 44.40
C ASN A 133 -10.75 13.01 43.09
N LEU A 134 -11.48 14.12 43.15
CA LEU A 134 -11.78 14.99 42.00
C LEU A 134 -10.54 15.76 41.48
N ASP A 135 -9.58 16.10 42.34
CA ASP A 135 -8.30 16.72 41.94
C ASP A 135 -7.27 15.68 41.44
N LEU A 136 -7.30 14.45 41.94
CA LEU A 136 -6.55 13.29 41.42
C LEU A 136 -7.11 12.81 40.07
N ALA A 137 -8.42 12.95 39.88
CA ALA A 137 -9.17 12.73 38.65
C ALA A 137 -8.79 13.74 37.54
N ARG A 138 -7.54 13.67 37.06
CA ARG A 138 -7.02 14.38 35.89
C ARG A 138 -7.66 13.88 34.59
N ILE A 139 -8.93 14.20 34.41
CA ILE A 139 -9.87 13.48 33.55
C ILE A 139 -10.37 14.33 32.35
N PHE A 140 -9.97 15.60 32.28
CA PHE A 140 -10.17 16.42 31.08
C PHE A 140 -8.89 17.16 30.67
N THR A 141 -8.82 17.54 29.39
CA THR A 141 -7.82 18.48 28.89
C THR A 141 -7.78 19.70 29.82
N GLY A 142 -6.58 20.07 30.28
CA GLY A 142 -6.37 20.61 31.63
C GLY A 142 -7.02 21.96 32.00
N GLY A 143 -7.78 22.60 31.10
CA GLY A 143 -8.56 23.81 31.36
C GLY A 143 -9.93 23.56 32.01
N VAL A 144 -10.58 22.42 31.73
CA VAL A 144 -11.95 22.12 32.21
C VAL A 144 -11.94 21.60 33.64
N SER A 145 -11.11 20.59 33.94
CA SER A 145 -10.99 20.00 35.29
C SER A 145 -10.85 21.07 36.38
N ARG A 146 -9.97 22.06 36.18
CA ARG A 146 -9.74 23.13 37.16
C ARG A 146 -10.96 24.04 37.39
N ARG A 147 -11.81 24.24 36.38
CA ARG A 147 -13.04 25.04 36.49
C ARG A 147 -14.20 24.22 37.04
N LEU A 148 -14.32 22.95 36.65
CA LEU A 148 -15.33 22.03 37.18
C LEU A 148 -15.14 21.81 38.69
N THR A 149 -13.90 21.58 39.15
CA THR A 149 -13.57 21.56 40.60
C THR A 149 -13.95 22.86 41.29
N LEU A 150 -13.70 24.03 40.66
CA LEU A 150 -14.05 25.33 41.25
C LEU A 150 -15.58 25.53 41.35
N SER A 151 -16.36 25.14 40.34
CA SER A 151 -17.82 25.22 40.36
C SER A 151 -18.42 24.28 41.41
N LEU A 152 -18.01 23.00 41.42
CA LEU A 152 -18.51 22.00 42.37
C LEU A 152 -18.10 22.34 43.81
N SER A 153 -16.85 22.76 44.06
CA SER A 153 -16.43 23.17 45.41
C SER A 153 -17.09 24.47 45.89
N SER A 154 -17.43 25.41 44.99
CA SER A 154 -18.20 26.60 45.34
C SER A 154 -19.65 26.24 45.70
N PHE A 155 -20.26 25.35 44.92
CA PHE A 155 -21.61 24.83 45.14
C PHE A 155 -21.71 24.06 46.46
N GLU A 156 -20.86 23.07 46.66
CA GLU A 156 -20.91 22.16 47.81
C GLU A 156 -20.47 22.86 49.10
N GLY A 157 -19.38 23.64 49.06
CA GLY A 157 -18.90 24.42 50.19
C GLY A 157 -19.90 25.46 50.68
N ALA A 158 -20.63 26.12 49.76
CA ALA A 158 -21.66 27.08 50.15
C ALA A 158 -22.97 26.41 50.58
N ARG A 159 -23.35 25.25 50.00
CA ARG A 159 -24.48 24.42 50.48
C ARG A 159 -24.26 23.97 51.92
N LEU A 160 -23.06 23.48 52.23
CA LEU A 160 -22.64 23.12 53.58
C LEU A 160 -22.61 24.33 54.52
N HIS A 161 -22.18 25.50 54.04
CA HIS A 161 -22.19 26.74 54.82
C HIS A 161 -23.62 27.19 55.14
N CYS A 162 -24.58 27.07 54.22
CA CYS A 162 -25.99 27.38 54.47
C CYS A 162 -26.64 26.38 55.45
N ILE A 163 -26.31 25.08 55.36
CA ILE A 163 -26.79 24.07 56.33
C ILE A 163 -26.17 24.31 57.71
N ALA A 164 -24.85 24.54 57.78
CA ALA A 164 -24.15 24.85 59.02
C ALA A 164 -24.67 26.15 59.65
N MET A 165 -24.91 27.22 58.88
CA MET A 165 -25.51 28.46 59.39
C MET A 165 -26.96 28.26 59.84
N ALA A 166 -27.76 27.46 59.13
CA ALA A 166 -29.14 27.15 59.55
C ALA A 166 -29.15 26.38 60.88
N HIS A 167 -28.19 25.47 61.09
CA HIS A 167 -28.01 24.74 62.34
C HIS A 167 -27.39 25.59 63.46
N GLU A 168 -26.31 26.35 63.22
CA GLU A 168 -25.76 27.31 64.20
C GLU A 168 -26.82 28.32 64.65
N THR A 169 -27.65 28.82 63.72
CA THR A 169 -28.74 29.75 64.05
C THR A 169 -29.81 29.05 64.89
N ALA A 170 -30.12 27.78 64.63
CA ALA A 170 -31.05 26.99 65.45
C ALA A 170 -30.48 26.66 66.85
N GLU A 171 -29.19 26.33 66.97
CA GLU A 171 -28.51 26.07 68.24
C GLU A 171 -28.37 27.35 69.09
N MET A 172 -28.02 28.47 68.47
CA MET A 172 -27.91 29.78 69.14
C MET A 172 -29.28 30.29 69.62
N LEU A 173 -30.34 30.09 68.81
CA LEU A 173 -31.72 30.40 69.22
C LEU A 173 -32.25 29.47 70.33
N ALA A 174 -31.69 28.27 70.48
CA ALA A 174 -32.05 27.35 71.55
C ALA A 174 -31.39 27.73 72.91
N SER A 175 -30.29 28.49 72.90
CA SER A 175 -29.54 28.85 74.12
C SER A 175 -29.95 30.18 74.76
N GLU A 176 -30.45 31.17 73.99
CA GLU A 176 -30.69 32.54 74.51
C GLU A 176 -32.15 33.07 74.33
N MET A 177 -33.04 32.62 75.23
CA MET A 177 -34.19 33.35 75.81
C MET A 177 -35.22 34.13 74.92
N GLY A 178 -36.24 33.43 74.39
CA GLY A 178 -37.66 33.77 74.66
C GLY A 178 -38.46 34.86 73.88
N HIS A 179 -39.80 34.81 74.06
CA HIS A 179 -40.94 35.56 73.45
C HIS A 179 -40.70 36.47 72.21
N PHE A 180 -41.51 36.25 71.15
CA PHE A 180 -42.48 37.25 70.64
C PHE A 180 -43.56 36.63 69.71
N ASP A 181 -44.44 37.48 69.16
CA ASP A 181 -45.79 37.19 68.62
C ASP A 181 -45.92 36.92 67.09
N ALA A 182 -47.16 36.63 66.66
CA ALA A 182 -47.60 36.07 65.37
C ALA A 182 -47.25 36.82 64.06
N VAL A 183 -46.57 37.98 64.09
CA VAL A 183 -46.06 38.67 62.86
C VAL A 183 -44.92 37.87 62.18
N THR A 184 -44.44 36.82 62.85
CA THR A 184 -43.38 35.92 62.43
C THR A 184 -43.77 34.92 61.34
N ASN A 185 -45.00 34.39 61.34
CA ASN A 185 -45.37 33.29 60.42
C ASN A 185 -45.44 33.69 58.94
N GLU A 186 -45.89 34.91 58.62
CA GLU A 186 -45.97 35.42 57.25
C GLU A 186 -44.59 35.76 56.67
N ASN A 187 -43.65 36.18 57.52
CA ASN A 187 -42.27 36.41 57.11
C ASN A 187 -41.50 35.08 56.97
N LEU A 188 -41.69 34.12 57.90
CA LEU A 188 -41.07 32.80 57.78
C LEU A 188 -41.57 32.00 56.58
N SER A 189 -42.85 32.10 56.20
CA SER A 189 -43.35 31.47 54.97
C SER A 189 -42.78 32.14 53.71
N LYS A 190 -42.65 33.48 53.71
CA LYS A 190 -41.98 34.24 52.65
C LYS A 190 -40.50 33.84 52.49
N TYR A 191 -39.74 33.75 53.59
CA TYR A 191 -38.34 33.32 53.55
C TYR A 191 -38.19 31.85 53.14
N ARG A 192 -39.08 30.94 53.59
CA ARG A 192 -39.12 29.55 53.10
C ARG A 192 -39.40 29.47 51.59
N ALA A 193 -40.32 30.27 51.08
CA ALA A 193 -40.61 30.33 49.64
C ALA A 193 -39.41 30.89 48.84
N GLN A 194 -38.68 31.87 49.39
CA GLN A 194 -37.44 32.39 48.78
C GLN A 194 -36.31 31.36 48.79
N LEU A 195 -36.11 30.61 49.88
CA LEU A 195 -35.13 29.53 49.96
C LEU A 195 -35.46 28.37 49.01
N ALA A 196 -36.73 27.99 48.89
CA ALA A 196 -37.17 26.98 47.93
C ALA A 196 -36.98 27.45 46.47
N ALA A 197 -37.23 28.73 46.18
CA ALA A 197 -36.96 29.31 44.85
C ALA A 197 -35.45 29.32 44.52
N ILE A 198 -34.61 29.70 45.48
CA ILE A 198 -33.14 29.64 45.35
C ILE A 198 -32.66 28.19 45.15
N GLY A 199 -33.23 27.22 45.86
CA GLY A 199 -32.93 25.79 45.67
C GLY A 199 -33.31 25.27 44.28
N ALA A 200 -34.45 25.72 43.74
CA ALA A 200 -34.86 25.39 42.37
C ALA A 200 -33.97 26.07 41.31
N GLU A 201 -33.57 27.33 41.50
CA GLU A 201 -32.62 28.05 40.65
C GLU A 201 -31.25 27.35 40.63
N LEU A 202 -30.78 26.92 41.81
CA LEU A 202 -29.54 26.15 41.97
C LEU A 202 -29.61 24.76 41.28
N SER A 203 -30.77 24.10 41.31
CA SER A 203 -31.00 22.84 40.59
C SER A 203 -30.94 23.03 39.06
N ASN A 204 -31.56 24.09 38.55
CA ASN A 204 -31.54 24.40 37.12
C ASN A 204 -30.12 24.70 36.60
N GLU A 205 -29.27 25.36 37.39
CA GLU A 205 -27.85 25.58 37.04
C GLU A 205 -27.04 24.27 37.00
N VAL A 206 -27.37 23.27 37.83
CA VAL A 206 -26.75 21.93 37.75
C VAL A 206 -27.15 21.23 36.45
N ASP A 207 -28.43 21.31 36.07
CA ASP A 207 -28.93 20.76 34.81
C ASP A 207 -28.31 21.46 33.58
N ASP A 208 -28.11 22.80 33.63
CA ASP A 208 -27.45 23.60 32.58
C ASP A 208 -25.96 23.22 32.42
N VAL A 209 -25.23 23.05 33.53
CA VAL A 209 -23.84 22.55 33.55
C VAL A 209 -23.76 21.13 32.99
N HIS A 210 -24.69 20.24 33.36
CA HIS A 210 -24.74 18.87 32.86
C HIS A 210 -25.04 18.81 31.35
N GLY A 211 -26.02 19.58 30.87
CA GLY A 211 -26.37 19.68 29.45
C GLY A 211 -25.24 20.26 28.59
N SER A 212 -24.56 21.30 29.08
CA SER A 212 -23.37 21.88 28.45
C SER A 212 -22.26 20.83 28.28
N PHE A 213 -22.04 20.02 29.32
CA PHE A 213 -21.03 18.98 29.33
C PHE A 213 -21.34 17.83 28.37
N GLN A 214 -22.59 17.36 28.32
CA GLN A 214 -23.03 16.37 27.32
C GLN A 214 -22.82 16.86 25.87
N THR A 215 -23.06 18.15 25.61
CA THR A 215 -22.84 18.77 24.30
C THR A 215 -21.36 18.77 23.89
N VAL A 216 -20.44 19.09 24.81
CA VAL A 216 -18.99 19.01 24.55
C VAL A 216 -18.58 17.58 24.22
N ILE A 217 -19.08 16.59 24.97
CA ILE A 217 -18.78 15.18 24.77
C ILE A 217 -19.20 14.70 23.37
N ARG A 218 -20.42 15.04 22.93
CA ARG A 218 -20.93 14.72 21.59
C ARG A 218 -20.01 15.26 20.47
N SER A 219 -19.36 16.41 20.67
CA SER A 219 -18.45 17.00 19.67
C SER A 219 -17.12 16.23 19.47
N VAL A 220 -16.75 15.35 20.39
CA VAL A 220 -15.48 14.57 20.34
C VAL A 220 -15.64 13.25 19.58
N GLY A 221 -16.88 12.84 19.28
CA GLY A 221 -17.22 11.57 18.63
C GLY A 221 -17.61 10.46 19.61
N PRO A 222 -18.20 9.35 19.14
CA PRO A 222 -18.88 8.39 20.01
C PRO A 222 -17.97 7.53 20.89
N GLY A 223 -16.66 7.47 20.61
CA GLY A 223 -15.69 6.96 21.58
C GLY A 223 -15.82 7.65 22.94
N ALA A 224 -16.22 8.93 22.97
CA ALA A 224 -16.44 9.73 24.17
C ALA A 224 -17.88 9.75 24.71
N VAL A 225 -18.89 9.25 23.98
CA VAL A 225 -20.31 9.47 24.33
C VAL A 225 -20.73 8.74 25.61
N GLY A 226 -21.61 9.35 26.42
CA GLY A 226 -22.06 8.78 27.70
C GLY A 226 -22.84 7.47 27.57
N SER A 227 -23.94 7.48 26.81
CA SER A 227 -24.89 6.37 26.65
C SER A 227 -24.96 5.87 25.20
N TRP A 228 -25.33 4.60 25.03
CA TRP A 228 -25.53 3.96 23.74
C TRP A 228 -26.84 4.36 23.03
N GLU A 229 -27.75 5.06 23.69
CA GLU A 229 -29.01 5.58 23.10
C GLU A 229 -28.82 6.77 22.14
N ASP A 230 -27.61 7.36 22.08
CA ASP A 230 -27.40 8.62 21.36
C ASP A 230 -27.58 8.48 19.84
N ALA A 231 -28.45 9.29 19.24
CA ALA A 231 -28.78 9.25 17.82
C ALA A 231 -27.57 9.49 16.89
N GLU A 232 -26.50 10.13 17.37
CA GLU A 232 -25.28 10.32 16.57
C GLU A 232 -24.49 9.01 16.37
N LEU A 233 -24.68 7.97 17.20
CA LEU A 233 -24.08 6.63 16.98
C LEU A 233 -24.54 6.01 15.65
N GLN A 234 -25.80 6.23 15.24
CA GLN A 234 -26.32 5.74 13.96
C GLN A 234 -25.55 6.32 12.77
N LYS A 235 -25.12 7.59 12.87
CA LYS A 235 -24.39 8.33 11.83
C LYS A 235 -22.87 8.22 11.95
N TRP A 236 -22.36 7.52 12.96
CA TRP A 236 -20.93 7.41 13.21
C TRP A 236 -20.16 6.83 12.02
N GLU A 237 -18.97 7.37 11.76
CA GLU A 237 -17.96 6.78 10.88
C GLU A 237 -16.63 6.65 11.65
N PRO A 238 -15.81 5.61 11.40
CA PRO A 238 -14.57 5.40 12.13
C PRO A 238 -13.61 6.60 12.08
N PRO A 239 -12.96 6.97 13.20
CA PRO A 239 -12.19 8.21 13.27
C PRO A 239 -10.85 8.10 12.52
N GLU A 240 -10.41 9.20 11.90
CA GLU A 240 -9.10 9.28 11.23
C GLU A 240 -7.91 9.29 12.21
N SER A 241 -8.14 9.65 13.47
CA SER A 241 -7.12 9.76 14.52
C SER A 241 -7.67 9.25 15.85
N VAL A 242 -6.80 8.89 16.80
CA VAL A 242 -7.23 8.39 18.11
C VAL A 242 -7.94 9.49 18.90
N VAL A 243 -9.19 9.24 19.31
CA VAL A 243 -9.99 10.16 20.14
C VAL A 243 -10.02 9.68 21.60
N PRO A 244 -10.26 10.58 22.58
CA PRO A 244 -10.46 10.17 23.98
C PRO A 244 -11.65 9.22 24.13
N GLN A 245 -11.43 8.14 24.87
CA GLN A 245 -12.43 7.12 25.14
C GLN A 245 -13.17 7.42 26.45
N HIS A 246 -14.48 7.22 26.48
CA HIS A 246 -15.27 7.11 27.70
C HIS A 246 -15.03 5.72 28.32
N ILE A 247 -14.49 5.66 29.53
CA ILE A 247 -14.10 4.38 30.15
C ILE A 247 -15.02 3.97 31.32
N ALA A 248 -15.59 4.92 32.07
CA ALA A 248 -16.53 4.66 33.16
C ALA A 248 -17.36 5.91 33.48
N GLN A 249 -18.40 5.80 34.31
CA GLN A 249 -19.06 6.99 34.87
C GLN A 249 -18.63 7.23 36.34
N LEU A 250 -18.26 8.46 36.65
CA LEU A 250 -18.11 8.93 38.03
C LEU A 250 -19.46 9.47 38.50
N ARG A 251 -20.09 8.77 39.44
CA ARG A 251 -21.36 9.16 40.06
C ARG A 251 -21.10 9.75 41.43
N TYR A 252 -21.63 10.94 41.66
CA TYR A 252 -21.67 11.57 42.98
C TYR A 252 -23.11 11.60 43.48
N ASP A 253 -23.39 10.79 44.50
CA ASP A 253 -24.65 10.74 45.22
C ASP A 253 -24.40 11.14 46.69
N ASN A 254 -25.24 12.02 47.25
CA ASN A 254 -25.26 12.29 48.68
C ASN A 254 -26.68 12.09 49.24
N PRO A 255 -26.92 11.04 50.06
CA PRO A 255 -28.28 10.67 50.50
C PRO A 255 -29.01 11.77 51.27
N GLU A 256 -28.33 12.43 52.23
CA GLU A 256 -28.91 13.45 53.11
C GLU A 256 -29.34 14.73 52.36
N LEU A 257 -28.94 14.84 51.08
CA LEU A 257 -29.15 16.03 50.24
C LEU A 257 -30.13 15.80 49.08
N SER A 258 -30.49 14.54 48.83
CA SER A 258 -31.52 14.14 47.86
C SER A 258 -32.93 14.62 48.23
N GLU A 259 -33.19 14.93 49.51
CA GLU A 259 -34.50 15.37 50.00
C GLU A 259 -34.82 16.85 49.69
N ILE A 260 -33.80 17.68 49.46
CA ILE A 260 -33.94 19.13 49.21
C ILE A 260 -33.72 19.46 47.73
N THR A 261 -32.86 18.71 47.04
CA THR A 261 -32.49 18.91 45.62
C THR A 261 -32.12 17.59 44.97
N ARG A 262 -32.40 17.40 43.67
CA ARG A 262 -31.92 16.22 42.91
C ARG A 262 -30.41 16.34 42.63
N THR A 263 -29.56 15.98 43.59
CA THR A 263 -28.09 16.05 43.44
C THR A 263 -27.43 14.68 43.30
N SER A 264 -27.80 13.93 42.25
CA SER A 264 -27.01 12.82 41.72
C SER A 264 -26.31 13.30 40.44
N LEU A 265 -25.00 13.59 40.50
CA LEU A 265 -24.25 14.07 39.34
C LEU A 265 -23.45 12.92 38.73
N GLN A 266 -23.75 12.57 37.48
CA GLN A 266 -22.97 11.62 36.68
C GLN A 266 -22.06 12.35 35.70
N VAL A 267 -20.76 12.03 35.74
CA VAL A 267 -19.71 12.62 34.91
C VAL A 267 -18.96 11.47 34.20
N PRO A 268 -19.17 11.24 32.89
CA PRO A 268 -18.35 10.32 32.10
C PRO A 268 -16.84 10.60 32.19
N LEU A 269 -16.08 9.53 32.41
CA LEU A 269 -14.63 9.50 32.49
C LEU A 269 -14.02 9.42 31.08
N LEU A 270 -13.64 10.57 30.52
CA LEU A 270 -12.86 10.61 29.27
C LEU A 270 -11.37 10.44 29.51
N LYS A 271 -10.76 9.53 28.77
CA LYS A 271 -9.38 9.09 28.98
C LYS A 271 -8.76 8.68 27.63
N ASP A 272 -7.64 9.32 27.28
CA ASP A 272 -6.83 8.95 26.12
C ASP A 272 -6.11 7.64 26.43
N ILE A 273 -6.67 6.52 25.95
CA ILE A 273 -6.24 5.15 26.25
C ILE A 273 -4.73 4.92 26.02
N ARG A 274 -4.13 5.68 25.08
CA ARG A 274 -2.68 5.73 24.82
C ARG A 274 -1.83 6.13 26.03
N LYS A 275 -2.45 6.68 27.07
CA LYS A 275 -1.81 7.22 28.28
C LYS A 275 -2.16 6.47 29.56
N LEU A 276 -3.20 5.62 29.60
CA LEU A 276 -3.56 4.86 30.82
C LEU A 276 -2.71 3.61 30.97
N GLY A 277 -2.41 2.94 29.86
CA GLY A 277 -1.71 1.65 29.89
C GLY A 277 -2.59 0.49 30.31
N ASN A 278 -3.00 0.43 31.58
CA ASN A 278 -3.63 -0.75 32.17
C ASN A 278 -4.95 -0.43 32.87
N VAL A 279 -5.93 -1.31 32.72
CA VAL A 279 -7.21 -1.30 33.43
C VAL A 279 -7.39 -2.62 34.16
N LEU A 280 -7.61 -2.55 35.48
CA LEU A 280 -7.82 -3.69 36.36
C LEU A 280 -9.25 -3.66 36.91
N HIS A 281 -9.99 -4.77 36.77
CA HIS A 281 -11.35 -4.91 37.29
C HIS A 281 -11.48 -6.14 38.19
N PRO A 282 -11.30 -5.99 39.52
CA PRO A 282 -11.57 -7.07 40.48
C PRO A 282 -13.08 -7.31 40.64
N TYR A 283 -13.49 -8.58 40.71
CA TYR A 283 -14.89 -9.01 40.83
C TYR A 283 -15.05 -10.25 41.73
N SER A 284 -16.20 -10.39 42.41
CA SER A 284 -16.57 -11.58 43.21
C SER A 284 -17.16 -12.71 42.38
N GLY A 285 -17.17 -13.94 42.89
CA GLY A 285 -17.37 -15.15 42.09
C GLY A 285 -18.80 -15.69 41.94
N LYS A 286 -19.87 -14.88 41.91
CA LYS A 286 -21.24 -15.41 41.70
C LYS A 286 -21.58 -15.52 40.20
N ALA A 287 -22.57 -16.35 39.86
CA ALA A 287 -23.00 -16.55 38.47
C ALA A 287 -23.58 -15.27 37.82
N THR A 288 -24.27 -14.44 38.60
CA THR A 288 -24.74 -13.09 38.21
C THR A 288 -23.59 -12.16 37.82
N ASP A 289 -22.41 -12.39 38.40
CA ASP A 289 -21.26 -11.50 38.25
C ASP A 289 -20.56 -11.75 36.91
N ARG A 290 -20.80 -12.90 36.25
CA ARG A 290 -20.23 -13.20 34.92
C ARG A 290 -20.93 -12.50 33.76
N GLU A 291 -22.26 -12.36 33.81
CA GLU A 291 -23.00 -11.60 32.79
C GLU A 291 -22.60 -10.11 32.84
N ALA A 292 -22.46 -9.56 34.05
CA ALA A 292 -21.88 -8.24 34.27
C ALA A 292 -20.43 -8.14 33.76
N LEU A 293 -19.60 -9.17 34.00
CA LEU A 293 -18.22 -9.21 33.51
C LEU A 293 -18.10 -9.19 31.98
N ASP A 294 -18.93 -9.98 31.31
CA ASP A 294 -19.00 -10.02 29.85
C ASP A 294 -19.49 -8.67 29.30
N ALA A 295 -20.44 -8.01 29.96
CA ALA A 295 -20.88 -6.65 29.63
C ALA A 295 -19.76 -5.61 29.81
N VAL A 296 -19.01 -5.65 30.92
CA VAL A 296 -17.84 -4.76 31.14
C VAL A 296 -16.81 -4.88 30.00
N VAL A 297 -16.46 -6.11 29.62
CA VAL A 297 -15.49 -6.35 28.54
C VAL A 297 -16.04 -5.92 27.17
N ARG A 298 -17.32 -6.17 26.90
CA ARG A 298 -18.00 -5.77 25.66
C ARG A 298 -18.14 -4.25 25.53
N ASN A 299 -18.51 -3.56 26.61
CA ASN A 299 -18.56 -2.10 26.70
C ASN A 299 -17.17 -1.50 26.44
N PHE A 300 -16.14 -1.98 27.16
CA PHE A 300 -14.78 -1.50 27.01
C PHE A 300 -14.25 -1.74 25.59
N LEU A 301 -14.45 -2.93 25.02
CA LEU A 301 -14.03 -3.24 23.66
C LEU A 301 -14.75 -2.35 22.63
N ALA A 302 -16.08 -2.22 22.70
CA ALA A 302 -16.85 -1.37 21.79
C ALA A 302 -16.36 0.08 21.78
N ARG A 303 -16.16 0.68 22.98
CA ARG A 303 -15.69 2.05 23.12
C ARG A 303 -14.24 2.22 22.69
N THR A 304 -13.38 1.23 22.95
CA THR A 304 -11.99 1.26 22.47
C THR A 304 -11.97 1.22 20.94
N MET A 305 -12.70 0.30 20.32
CA MET A 305 -12.80 0.19 18.86
C MET A 305 -13.36 1.47 18.21
N CYS A 306 -14.35 2.12 18.82
CA CYS A 306 -14.87 3.42 18.34
C CYS A 306 -13.88 4.60 18.52
N SER A 307 -12.83 4.42 19.32
CA SER A 307 -11.83 5.46 19.64
C SER A 307 -10.56 5.38 18.78
N PHE A 308 -10.36 4.30 18.03
CA PHE A 308 -9.20 4.07 17.16
C PHE A 308 -9.56 4.07 15.67
N PRO A 309 -8.62 4.49 14.79
CA PRO A 309 -8.74 4.25 13.35
C PRO A 309 -8.78 2.73 13.01
N PRO A 310 -9.51 2.31 11.96
CA PRO A 310 -9.79 0.88 11.65
C PRO A 310 -8.62 -0.09 11.43
N LYS A 311 -7.37 0.38 11.40
CA LYS A 311 -6.16 -0.46 11.29
C LYS A 311 -5.19 -0.31 12.47
N ASN A 312 -5.45 0.65 13.37
CA ASN A 312 -4.47 1.07 14.37
C ASN A 312 -4.63 0.33 15.72
N LEU A 313 -5.49 -0.68 15.80
CA LEU A 313 -5.70 -1.48 17.00
C LEU A 313 -5.79 -2.97 16.67
N ARG A 314 -4.96 -3.78 17.32
CA ARG A 314 -4.96 -5.25 17.27
C ARG A 314 -5.39 -5.81 18.61
N VAL A 315 -6.39 -6.70 18.63
CA VAL A 315 -6.99 -7.22 19.87
C VAL A 315 -6.61 -8.68 20.10
N GLY A 316 -5.99 -8.95 21.25
CA GLY A 316 -5.75 -10.29 21.79
C GLY A 316 -6.67 -10.54 22.98
N VAL A 317 -7.36 -11.69 23.00
CA VAL A 317 -8.32 -12.05 24.05
C VAL A 317 -7.94 -13.38 24.68
N ILE A 318 -7.80 -13.38 26.00
CA ILE A 318 -7.67 -14.56 26.86
C ILE A 318 -8.97 -14.68 27.66
N ASP A 319 -9.69 -15.78 27.48
CA ASP A 319 -10.90 -16.11 28.24
C ASP A 319 -10.91 -17.62 28.51
N PRO A 320 -10.51 -18.05 29.72
CA PRO A 320 -10.37 -19.47 30.05
C PRO A 320 -11.71 -20.16 30.35
N LEU A 321 -12.82 -19.42 30.57
CA LEU A 321 -14.10 -19.99 31.01
C LEU A 321 -15.29 -19.70 30.09
N GLY A 322 -15.41 -18.48 29.58
CA GLY A 322 -16.56 -18.02 28.80
C GLY A 322 -16.50 -18.36 27.31
N MET A 323 -15.41 -18.98 26.86
CA MET A 323 -15.14 -19.36 25.46
C MET A 323 -15.31 -18.20 24.44
N GLY A 324 -15.19 -16.95 24.89
CA GLY A 324 -15.32 -15.76 24.05
C GLY A 324 -16.71 -15.14 23.96
N ASN A 325 -17.68 -15.54 24.79
CA ASN A 325 -19.06 -15.01 24.75
C ASN A 325 -19.11 -13.46 24.71
N ALA A 326 -18.36 -12.79 25.60
CA ALA A 326 -18.24 -11.33 25.66
C ALA A 326 -17.83 -10.66 24.32
N VAL A 327 -16.99 -11.34 23.53
CA VAL A 327 -16.39 -10.81 22.30
C VAL A 327 -16.95 -11.44 21.01
N SER A 328 -17.91 -12.37 21.14
CA SER A 328 -18.47 -13.18 20.05
C SER A 328 -18.85 -12.39 18.79
N ARG A 329 -19.61 -11.29 18.93
CA ARG A 329 -19.97 -10.39 17.80
C ARG A 329 -18.75 -9.71 17.15
N PHE A 330 -17.70 -9.42 17.91
CA PHE A 330 -16.47 -8.80 17.41
C PHE A 330 -15.54 -9.77 16.69
N ILE A 331 -15.64 -11.09 16.93
CA ILE A 331 -14.82 -12.10 16.22
C ILE A 331 -15.00 -12.00 14.70
N ARG A 332 -16.20 -11.58 14.23
CA ARG A 332 -16.50 -11.27 12.82
C ARG A 332 -15.56 -10.21 12.19
N LEU A 333 -14.89 -9.37 12.98
CA LEU A 333 -13.83 -8.48 12.46
C LEU A 333 -12.70 -9.26 11.79
N GLY A 334 -12.43 -10.50 12.23
CA GLY A 334 -11.46 -11.39 11.60
C GLY A 334 -11.82 -11.79 10.17
N ASP A 335 -13.12 -11.83 9.82
CA ASP A 335 -13.61 -12.08 8.46
C ASP A 335 -13.38 -10.87 7.54
N TYR A 336 -13.26 -9.67 8.12
CA TYR A 336 -12.90 -8.44 7.40
C TYR A 336 -11.38 -8.29 7.28
N ASN A 337 -10.66 -8.42 8.39
CA ASN A 337 -9.20 -8.37 8.49
C ASN A 337 -8.73 -9.21 9.72
N PRO A 338 -8.02 -10.34 9.52
CA PRO A 338 -7.52 -11.21 10.59
C PRO A 338 -6.57 -10.56 11.61
N GLU A 339 -6.04 -9.37 11.35
CA GLU A 339 -5.15 -8.65 12.27
C GLU A 339 -5.88 -7.92 13.39
N LEU A 340 -7.10 -7.46 13.14
CA LEU A 340 -7.86 -6.63 14.09
C LEU A 340 -8.25 -7.45 15.32
N ILE A 341 -8.67 -8.69 15.07
CA ILE A 341 -8.86 -9.72 16.09
C ILE A 341 -8.46 -11.05 15.46
N SER A 342 -7.62 -11.83 16.14
CA SER A 342 -6.98 -13.04 15.54
C SER A 342 -7.92 -14.24 15.30
N GLY A 343 -9.24 -14.02 15.23
CA GLY A 343 -10.28 -15.04 15.03
C GLY A 343 -10.42 -16.09 16.15
N LYS A 344 -9.48 -16.14 17.09
CA LYS A 344 -9.35 -17.17 18.11
C LYS A 344 -9.19 -16.55 19.49
N VAL A 345 -10.18 -16.75 20.35
CA VAL A 345 -10.07 -16.48 21.79
C VAL A 345 -9.16 -17.54 22.41
N ARG A 346 -8.23 -17.13 23.27
CA ARG A 346 -7.24 -18.01 23.90
C ARG A 346 -7.82 -18.60 25.19
N SER A 347 -8.08 -19.90 25.18
CA SER A 347 -8.69 -20.65 26.28
C SER A 347 -7.85 -21.83 26.77
N ASN A 348 -6.63 -22.00 26.25
CA ASN A 348 -5.68 -23.03 26.70
C ASN A 348 -4.27 -22.47 26.89
N THR A 349 -3.49 -23.12 27.76
CA THR A 349 -2.16 -22.70 28.20
C THR A 349 -1.19 -22.43 27.04
N GLU A 350 -1.05 -23.34 26.07
CA GLU A 350 -0.15 -23.17 24.92
C GLU A 350 -0.49 -21.91 24.11
N SER A 351 -1.77 -21.74 23.77
CA SER A 351 -2.25 -20.62 22.96
C SER A 351 -2.22 -19.25 23.68
N ILE A 352 -2.27 -19.27 25.03
CA ILE A 352 -2.03 -18.10 25.89
C ILE A 352 -0.54 -17.74 25.86
N LYS A 353 0.35 -18.73 26.01
CA LYS A 353 1.81 -18.53 26.00
C LYS A 353 2.29 -17.87 24.72
N ASP A 354 1.82 -18.34 23.57
CA ASP A 354 2.15 -17.76 22.26
C ASP A 354 1.75 -16.28 22.13
N LEU A 355 0.59 -15.89 22.70
CA LEU A 355 0.13 -14.51 22.69
C LEU A 355 1.03 -13.62 23.56
N LEU A 356 1.36 -14.06 24.78
CA LEU A 356 2.23 -13.33 25.71
C LEU A 356 3.67 -13.21 25.17
N ASN A 357 4.21 -14.28 24.57
CA ASN A 357 5.48 -14.28 23.84
C ASN A 357 5.47 -13.24 22.69
N THR A 358 4.40 -13.23 21.88
CA THR A 358 4.25 -12.30 20.75
C THR A 358 4.19 -10.84 21.19
N LEU A 359 3.51 -10.56 22.31
CA LEU A 359 3.44 -9.21 22.90
C LEU A 359 4.78 -8.79 23.52
N THR A 360 5.49 -9.70 24.18
CA THR A 360 6.82 -9.45 24.75
C THR A 360 7.85 -9.15 23.66
N ALA A 361 7.87 -9.93 22.57
CA ALA A 361 8.71 -9.66 21.41
C ALA A 361 8.41 -8.29 20.75
N HIS A 362 7.14 -7.89 20.72
CA HIS A 362 6.76 -6.56 20.21
C HIS A 362 7.30 -5.41 21.09
N ILE A 363 7.31 -5.55 22.43
CA ILE A 363 7.96 -4.58 23.33
C ILE A 363 9.43 -4.40 22.95
N GLU A 364 10.14 -5.50 22.74
CA GLU A 364 11.57 -5.49 22.39
C GLU A 364 11.81 -4.82 21.02
N VAL A 365 11.00 -5.14 20.01
CA VAL A 365 11.03 -4.46 18.69
C VAL A 365 10.76 -2.96 18.82
N VAL A 366 9.71 -2.55 19.53
CA VAL A 366 9.34 -1.12 19.65
C VAL A 366 10.46 -0.32 20.34
N VAL A 367 11.03 -0.85 21.41
CA VAL A 367 12.14 -0.20 22.14
C VAL A 367 13.38 -0.05 21.26
N GLN A 368 13.80 -1.12 20.56
CA GLN A 368 15.03 -1.15 19.76
C GLN A 368 14.90 -0.42 18.41
N LYS A 369 13.71 -0.43 17.80
CA LYS A 369 13.48 0.07 16.43
C LYS A 369 12.90 1.47 16.40
N TYR A 370 11.82 1.74 17.16
CA TYR A 370 11.07 2.99 17.07
C TYR A 370 11.48 4.00 18.13
N LEU A 371 11.64 3.58 19.39
CA LEU A 371 11.90 4.54 20.48
C LEU A 371 13.35 5.06 20.45
N ARG A 372 14.35 4.18 20.42
CA ARG A 372 15.80 4.49 20.24
C ARG A 372 16.37 5.64 21.12
N GLY A 373 15.69 6.00 22.21
CA GLY A 373 16.01 7.18 23.03
C GLY A 373 15.56 8.53 22.44
N THR A 374 14.99 8.55 21.23
CA THR A 374 14.44 9.73 20.56
C THR A 374 13.00 10.01 21.01
N TYR A 375 12.16 8.97 21.07
CA TYR A 375 10.76 9.04 21.47
C TYR A 375 10.54 8.38 22.85
N ARG A 376 9.64 8.94 23.66
CA ARG A 376 9.35 8.47 25.04
C ARG A 376 8.30 7.36 25.09
N SER A 377 7.44 7.29 24.08
CA SER A 377 6.45 6.23 23.91
C SER A 377 6.06 6.07 22.43
N LEU A 378 5.43 4.94 22.10
CA LEU A 378 4.92 4.69 20.75
C LEU A 378 3.87 5.72 20.33
N ALA A 379 3.14 6.31 21.29
CA ALA A 379 2.19 7.38 21.00
C ALA A 379 2.89 8.64 20.42
N GLU A 380 4.01 9.06 21.01
CA GLU A 380 4.81 10.19 20.51
C GLU A 380 5.42 9.89 19.14
N TYR A 381 5.91 8.65 18.93
CA TYR A 381 6.38 8.19 17.62
C TYR A 381 5.25 8.15 16.57
N ASN A 382 4.05 7.67 16.93
CA ASN A 382 2.92 7.54 16.00
C ASN A 382 2.30 8.89 15.63
N ASP A 383 2.26 9.85 16.56
CA ASP A 383 1.83 11.23 16.29
C ASP A 383 2.76 11.89 15.23
N ASP A 384 4.06 11.57 15.23
CA ASP A 384 5.03 11.98 14.19
C ASP A 384 4.99 11.11 12.91
N ALA A 385 4.70 9.80 13.04
CA ALA A 385 4.74 8.86 11.92
C ALA A 385 3.55 9.03 10.96
N GLY A 386 2.37 9.38 11.48
CA GLY A 386 1.16 9.55 10.69
C GLY A 386 0.76 8.27 9.96
N GLU A 387 0.82 8.29 8.63
CA GLU A 387 0.42 7.19 7.73
C GLU A 387 1.23 5.88 7.90
N VAL A 388 2.35 5.93 8.64
CA VAL A 388 3.22 4.77 8.96
C VAL A 388 3.29 4.52 10.47
N ALA A 389 2.24 4.89 11.20
CA ALA A 389 2.08 4.59 12.61
C ALA A 389 2.02 3.07 12.84
N GLU A 390 2.74 2.57 13.84
CA GLU A 390 2.67 1.18 14.28
C GLU A 390 1.33 0.95 15.01
N ALA A 391 0.63 -0.14 14.67
CA ALA A 391 -0.65 -0.47 15.30
C ALA A 391 -0.50 -0.74 16.81
N TYR A 392 -1.36 -0.12 17.60
CA TYR A 392 -1.48 -0.38 19.03
C TYR A 392 -2.06 -1.76 19.28
N ARG A 393 -1.85 -2.31 20.48
CA ARG A 393 -2.34 -3.64 20.87
C ARG A 393 -3.17 -3.57 22.14
N LEU A 394 -4.36 -4.15 22.13
CA LEU A 394 -5.18 -4.36 23.33
C LEU A 394 -5.14 -5.83 23.73
N LEU A 395 -4.68 -6.12 24.94
CA LEU A 395 -4.76 -7.43 25.58
C LEU A 395 -5.92 -7.44 26.57
N ILE A 396 -6.91 -8.29 26.34
CA ILE A 396 -8.01 -8.56 27.27
C ILE A 396 -7.72 -9.89 27.97
N VAL A 397 -7.70 -9.89 29.29
CA VAL A 397 -7.53 -11.09 30.14
C VAL A 397 -8.75 -11.21 31.05
N GLN A 398 -9.56 -12.25 30.85
CA GLN A 398 -10.69 -12.57 31.72
C GLN A 398 -10.33 -13.65 32.74
N ASP A 399 -10.98 -13.60 33.91
CA ASP A 399 -10.84 -14.56 35.03
C ASP A 399 -9.41 -14.79 35.54
N PHE A 400 -8.57 -13.77 35.47
CA PHE A 400 -7.24 -13.84 36.06
C PHE A 400 -7.33 -14.26 37.54
N PRO A 401 -6.52 -15.22 38.04
CA PRO A 401 -5.32 -15.83 37.42
C PRO A 401 -5.52 -17.19 36.71
N LYS A 402 -6.74 -17.59 36.34
CA LYS A 402 -7.00 -18.96 35.83
C LYS A 402 -6.23 -19.30 34.54
N LEU A 403 -5.66 -20.51 34.52
CA LEU A 403 -4.78 -21.05 33.46
C LEU A 403 -3.40 -20.39 33.28
N PHE A 404 -3.00 -19.45 34.16
CA PHE A 404 -1.63 -18.90 34.16
C PHE A 404 -0.67 -19.81 34.93
N ASP A 405 0.51 -20.06 34.35
CA ASP A 405 1.67 -20.62 35.04
C ASP A 405 2.64 -19.52 35.50
N ASP A 406 3.65 -19.86 36.30
CA ASP A 406 4.64 -18.89 36.80
C ASP A 406 5.35 -18.11 35.69
N ASP A 407 5.67 -18.73 34.55
CA ASP A 407 6.34 -18.06 33.42
C ASP A 407 5.38 -17.05 32.75
N MET A 408 4.12 -17.43 32.54
CA MET A 408 3.07 -16.53 32.05
C MET A 408 2.82 -15.34 32.97
N LEU A 409 2.87 -15.54 34.30
CA LEU A 409 2.75 -14.45 35.27
C LEU A 409 3.88 -13.43 35.11
N HIS A 410 5.13 -13.88 34.99
CA HIS A 410 6.27 -12.99 34.73
C HIS A 410 6.15 -12.28 33.37
N GLN A 411 5.66 -12.96 32.32
CA GLN A 411 5.43 -12.34 31.01
C GLN A 411 4.31 -11.29 31.06
N LEU A 412 3.18 -11.58 31.70
CA LEU A 412 2.08 -10.64 31.89
C LEU A 412 2.52 -9.43 32.71
N GLN A 413 3.31 -9.62 33.76
CA GLN A 413 3.90 -8.53 34.54
C GLN A 413 4.79 -7.62 33.67
N ARG A 414 5.70 -8.19 32.85
CA ARG A 414 6.51 -7.41 31.89
C ARG A 414 5.64 -6.60 30.92
N ILE A 415 4.53 -7.17 30.45
CA ILE A 415 3.58 -6.49 29.56
C ILE A 415 2.87 -5.34 30.30
N ILE A 416 2.42 -5.54 31.53
CA ILE A 416 1.76 -4.51 32.35
C ILE A 416 2.73 -3.35 32.68
N GLU A 417 3.99 -3.64 33.01
CA GLU A 417 4.99 -2.63 33.40
C GLU A 417 5.59 -1.86 32.21
N HIS A 418 5.79 -2.50 31.05
CA HIS A 418 6.53 -1.91 29.92
C HIS A 418 5.72 -1.76 28.64
N GLY A 419 4.63 -2.53 28.49
CA GLY A 419 3.71 -2.48 27.36
C GLY A 419 3.11 -1.10 27.08
N PRO A 420 2.66 -0.31 28.08
CA PRO A 420 2.04 0.99 27.85
C PRO A 420 2.90 1.98 27.05
N LYS A 421 4.21 2.03 27.33
CA LYS A 421 5.14 2.86 26.56
C LYS A 421 5.33 2.35 25.13
N CYS A 422 5.11 1.06 24.92
CA CYS A 422 5.27 0.38 23.63
C CYS A 422 3.93 0.21 22.89
N GLY A 423 2.87 0.90 23.31
CA GLY A 423 1.56 0.86 22.65
C GLY A 423 0.72 -0.39 22.93
N ILE A 424 1.08 -1.17 23.96
CA ILE A 424 0.27 -2.28 24.46
C ILE A 424 -0.56 -1.81 25.65
N PHE A 425 -1.87 -2.02 25.59
CA PHE A 425 -2.83 -1.74 26.64
C PHE A 425 -3.40 -3.04 27.20
N THR A 426 -3.72 -3.05 28.49
CA THR A 426 -4.33 -4.23 29.13
C THR A 426 -5.69 -3.91 29.75
N LEU A 427 -6.64 -4.83 29.60
CA LEU A 427 -7.82 -4.96 30.45
C LEU A 427 -7.73 -6.31 31.14
N VAL A 428 -7.48 -6.32 32.45
CA VAL A 428 -7.39 -7.53 33.27
C VAL A 428 -8.60 -7.57 34.19
N THR A 429 -9.43 -8.61 34.07
CA THR A 429 -10.49 -8.88 35.04
C THR A 429 -10.07 -10.02 35.96
N ALA A 430 -10.20 -9.80 37.26
CA ALA A 430 -9.58 -10.67 38.26
C ALA A 430 -10.59 -11.13 39.32
N ASN A 431 -10.62 -12.43 39.57
CA ASN A 431 -11.58 -13.02 40.50
C ASN A 431 -11.04 -12.99 41.93
N THR A 432 -11.62 -12.16 42.80
CA THR A 432 -11.14 -11.96 44.18
C THR A 432 -11.42 -13.14 45.11
N ASP A 433 -12.27 -14.08 44.69
CA ASP A 433 -12.64 -15.26 45.48
C ASP A 433 -11.79 -16.49 45.12
N SER A 434 -10.99 -16.40 44.04
CA SER A 434 -9.97 -17.40 43.70
C SER A 434 -8.70 -17.23 44.54
N ASP A 435 -7.92 -18.29 44.72
CA ASP A 435 -6.83 -18.40 45.70
C ASP A 435 -6.02 -17.10 45.87
N ALA A 436 -6.21 -16.46 47.02
CA ALA A 436 -5.81 -15.07 47.28
C ALA A 436 -4.29 -14.82 47.22
N ASP A 437 -3.47 -15.87 47.10
CA ASP A 437 -2.03 -15.77 46.95
C ASP A 437 -1.58 -15.55 45.50
N ASP A 438 -2.35 -15.96 44.48
CA ASP A 438 -1.97 -15.76 43.08
C ASP A 438 -2.34 -14.36 42.57
N PHE A 439 -3.44 -13.77 43.06
CA PHE A 439 -3.72 -12.35 42.83
C PHE A 439 -2.68 -11.43 43.51
N ARG A 440 -2.02 -11.89 44.58
CA ARG A 440 -0.88 -11.21 45.22
C ARG A 440 0.44 -11.34 44.47
N ARG A 441 0.56 -12.22 43.45
CA ARG A 441 1.80 -12.38 42.67
C ARG A 441 2.01 -11.29 41.62
N ILE A 442 0.94 -10.67 41.11
CA ILE A 442 1.09 -9.40 40.38
C ILE A 442 1.28 -8.31 41.43
N ASP A 443 2.49 -7.76 41.50
CA ASP A 443 2.77 -6.66 42.42
C ASP A 443 2.12 -5.37 41.90
N ILE A 444 0.91 -5.12 42.41
CA ILE A 444 0.10 -3.93 42.14
C ILE A 444 0.86 -2.62 42.45
N SER A 445 1.85 -2.64 43.35
CA SER A 445 2.66 -1.46 43.67
C SER A 445 3.62 -1.04 42.54
N HIS A 446 3.91 -1.96 41.60
CA HIS A 446 4.72 -1.71 40.41
C HIS A 446 3.89 -1.23 39.19
N LEU A 447 2.57 -1.08 39.31
CA LEU A 447 1.74 -0.52 38.23
C LEU A 447 2.20 0.89 37.81
N PRO A 448 2.26 1.20 36.50
CA PRO A 448 2.45 2.56 36.02
C PRO A 448 1.40 3.52 36.61
N ARG A 449 1.82 4.72 37.03
CA ARG A 449 0.98 5.71 37.74
C ARG A 449 -0.35 6.09 37.07
N ASP A 450 -0.46 5.91 35.76
CA ASP A 450 -1.65 6.26 35.00
C ASP A 450 -2.62 5.06 34.81
N SER A 451 -2.25 3.88 35.33
CA SER A 451 -3.10 2.68 35.38
C SER A 451 -4.34 2.91 36.24
N MET A 452 -5.43 2.21 35.92
CA MET A 452 -6.72 2.40 36.58
C MET A 452 -7.26 1.09 37.15
N ALA A 453 -7.70 1.11 38.41
CA ALA A 453 -8.51 0.03 38.99
C ALA A 453 -9.97 0.48 39.10
N VAL A 454 -10.93 -0.40 38.78
CA VAL A 454 -12.37 -0.09 38.81
C VAL A 454 -13.10 -1.13 39.66
N THR A 455 -13.76 -0.66 40.73
CA THR A 455 -14.40 -1.46 41.77
C THR A 455 -15.86 -1.06 41.93
N ASN A 456 -16.79 -2.02 41.99
CA ASN A 456 -18.19 -1.72 42.31
C ASN A 456 -18.33 -1.17 43.75
N ALA A 457 -19.36 -0.34 43.98
CA ALA A 457 -19.52 0.46 45.19
C ALA A 457 -19.67 -0.33 46.52
N ASP A 458 -20.02 -1.62 46.46
CA ASP A 458 -20.20 -2.47 47.65
C ASP A 458 -18.87 -2.95 48.30
N PHE A 459 -17.71 -2.63 47.71
CA PHE A 459 -16.41 -2.99 48.29
C PHE A 459 -16.02 -2.07 49.46
N ALA A 460 -15.96 -2.62 50.67
CA ALA A 460 -15.61 -1.87 51.88
C ALA A 460 -14.20 -1.23 51.79
N PRO A 461 -14.00 0.01 52.29
CA PRO A 461 -12.78 0.80 52.08
C PRO A 461 -11.48 0.25 52.68
N GLY A 462 -11.52 -0.84 53.45
CA GLY A 462 -10.31 -1.45 54.05
C GLY A 462 -9.34 -2.06 53.03
N SER A 463 -9.86 -2.72 51.99
CA SER A 463 -9.07 -3.48 51.01
C SER A 463 -8.36 -2.58 49.98
N ALA A 464 -8.90 -1.38 49.73
CA ALA A 464 -8.42 -0.45 48.70
C ALA A 464 -7.11 0.27 49.09
N SER A 465 -6.69 0.20 50.36
CA SER A 465 -5.52 0.92 50.89
C SER A 465 -4.16 0.58 50.23
N GLN A 466 -4.07 -0.51 49.47
CA GLN A 466 -2.88 -0.90 48.70
C GLN A 466 -2.92 -0.42 47.23
N LEU A 467 -4.09 -0.04 46.71
CA LEU A 467 -4.28 0.57 45.40
C LEU A 467 -4.20 2.09 45.56
N GLY A 468 -2.99 2.65 45.47
CA GLY A 468 -2.77 4.08 45.73
C GLY A 468 -3.61 5.03 44.86
N ASP A 469 -4.07 6.13 45.45
CA ASP A 469 -4.86 7.21 44.80
C ASP A 469 -6.06 6.68 43.95
N SER A 470 -6.73 5.61 44.41
CA SER A 470 -7.88 4.98 43.74
C SER A 470 -9.16 5.82 43.83
N ALA A 471 -9.70 6.22 42.67
CA ALA A 471 -11.01 6.86 42.58
C ALA A 471 -12.13 5.82 42.54
N TRP A 472 -13.18 6.03 43.33
CA TRP A 472 -14.41 5.23 43.28
C TRP A 472 -15.12 5.47 41.94
N LEU A 473 -15.27 4.40 41.14
CA LEU A 473 -15.88 4.44 39.81
C LEU A 473 -17.01 3.41 39.77
N THR A 474 -18.23 3.92 39.65
CA THR A 474 -19.45 3.18 40.01
C THR A 474 -19.95 2.23 38.92
N GLU A 475 -19.78 2.57 37.64
CA GLU A 475 -20.39 1.82 36.54
C GLU A 475 -19.41 1.70 35.35
N LEU A 476 -18.97 0.46 35.08
CA LEU A 476 -18.25 0.02 33.88
C LEU A 476 -19.13 -0.89 33.00
N SER A 477 -20.27 -1.32 33.53
CA SER A 477 -21.12 -2.45 33.08
C SER A 477 -22.11 -2.14 31.97
N ASN A 478 -22.34 -0.86 31.66
CA ASN A 478 -23.43 -0.44 30.78
C ASN A 478 -22.97 -0.55 29.31
N ASP A 479 -23.10 -1.76 28.79
CA ASP A 479 -22.80 -2.11 27.39
C ASP A 479 -24.03 -1.85 26.48
N PRO A 480 -23.89 -1.88 25.14
CA PRO A 480 -25.01 -1.61 24.25
C PRO A 480 -26.21 -2.54 24.46
N ILE A 481 -25.97 -3.79 24.88
CA ILE A 481 -27.00 -4.82 25.05
C ILE A 481 -27.79 -4.63 26.36
N SER A 482 -27.13 -4.24 27.44
CA SER A 482 -27.78 -3.93 28.73
C SER A 482 -28.50 -2.58 28.73
N GLU A 483 -27.99 -1.57 28.01
CA GLU A 483 -28.69 -0.29 27.83
C GLU A 483 -29.89 -0.41 26.87
N LEU A 484 -29.71 -1.03 25.68
CA LEU A 484 -30.71 -0.98 24.59
C LEU A 484 -31.53 -2.27 24.40
N GLY A 485 -31.21 -3.34 25.14
CA GLY A 485 -31.71 -4.70 24.87
C GLY A 485 -30.98 -5.39 23.71
N GLU A 486 -31.10 -6.72 23.65
CA GLU A 486 -30.35 -7.60 22.72
C GLU A 486 -30.53 -7.23 21.23
N GLU A 487 -31.73 -6.84 20.81
CA GLU A 487 -32.03 -6.54 19.40
C GLU A 487 -31.36 -5.23 18.94
N TYR A 488 -31.58 -4.13 19.65
CA TYR A 488 -31.03 -2.82 19.31
C TYR A 488 -29.54 -2.71 19.67
N GLY A 489 -29.16 -3.20 20.86
CA GLY A 489 -27.76 -3.23 21.31
C GLY A 489 -26.88 -4.13 20.46
N GLY A 490 -27.39 -5.29 20.07
CA GLY A 490 -26.74 -6.16 19.10
C GLY A 490 -26.55 -5.47 17.75
N THR A 491 -27.56 -4.74 17.27
CA THR A 491 -27.48 -3.95 16.02
C THR A 491 -26.43 -2.84 16.09
N VAL A 492 -26.29 -2.14 17.23
CA VAL A 492 -25.24 -1.12 17.41
C VAL A 492 -23.84 -1.74 17.35
N ILE A 493 -23.63 -2.90 17.99
CA ILE A 493 -22.35 -3.62 17.92
C ILE A 493 -22.06 -4.11 16.50
N ASP A 494 -23.04 -4.70 15.82
CA ASP A 494 -22.90 -5.18 14.45
C ASP A 494 -22.59 -4.02 13.49
N GLN A 495 -23.23 -2.84 13.65
CA GLN A 495 -22.89 -1.63 12.89
C GLN A 495 -21.46 -1.15 13.15
N ILE A 496 -20.98 -1.19 14.40
CA ILE A 496 -19.59 -0.84 14.72
C ILE A 496 -18.63 -1.80 14.02
N VAL A 497 -18.89 -3.11 14.14
CA VAL A 497 -18.10 -4.18 13.51
C VAL A 497 -18.07 -4.05 11.99
N ASP A 498 -19.22 -3.86 11.35
CA ASP A 498 -19.32 -3.78 9.89
C ASP A 498 -18.74 -2.47 9.33
N LYS A 499 -18.89 -1.33 10.03
CA LYS A 499 -18.26 -0.05 9.63
C LYS A 499 -16.74 -0.08 9.79
N ILE A 500 -16.21 -0.61 10.89
CA ILE A 500 -14.76 -0.79 11.07
C ILE A 500 -14.23 -1.81 10.06
N GLY A 501 -14.90 -2.96 9.91
CA GLY A 501 -14.50 -4.02 9.01
C GLY A 501 -14.44 -3.58 7.55
N SER A 502 -15.50 -2.95 7.04
CA SER A 502 -15.52 -2.38 5.69
C SER A 502 -14.48 -1.27 5.51
N SER A 503 -14.37 -0.34 6.47
CA SER A 503 -13.36 0.74 6.43
C SER A 503 -11.93 0.20 6.51
N SER A 504 -11.69 -0.94 7.17
CA SER A 504 -10.37 -1.59 7.19
C SER A 504 -9.99 -2.21 5.83
N ARG A 505 -10.96 -2.43 4.93
CA ARG A 505 -10.72 -2.86 3.55
C ARG A 505 -10.52 -1.69 2.58
N THR A 506 -11.09 -0.51 2.87
CA THR A 506 -11.05 0.66 1.97
C THR A 506 -10.06 1.75 2.39
N LEU A 507 -9.76 1.91 3.68
CA LEU A 507 -8.69 2.77 4.20
C LEU A 507 -7.34 2.06 4.09
N ASP A 508 -6.95 1.59 2.90
CA ASP A 508 -5.54 1.64 2.56
C ASP A 508 -5.19 3.13 2.46
N ILE A 509 -4.59 3.67 3.53
CA ILE A 509 -3.96 4.99 3.48
C ILE A 509 -2.68 4.82 2.66
N ASP A 510 -2.93 4.76 1.37
CA ASP A 510 -1.98 4.64 0.29
C ASP A 510 -1.11 5.90 0.33
N THR A 511 0.14 5.71 0.79
CA THR A 511 1.08 6.83 1.01
C THR A 511 1.35 7.48 -0.34
N ALA A 512 0.74 8.63 -0.59
CA ALA A 512 0.79 9.26 -1.91
C ALA A 512 2.25 9.50 -2.34
N ILE A 513 2.56 9.21 -3.61
CA ILE A 513 3.93 9.28 -4.11
C ILE A 513 4.54 10.69 -3.95
N GLU A 514 3.76 11.76 -4.08
CA GLU A 514 4.21 13.14 -3.88
C GLU A 514 4.62 13.41 -2.42
N LYS A 515 3.93 12.80 -1.44
CA LYS A 515 4.32 12.86 -0.02
C LYS A 515 5.64 12.12 0.22
N THR A 516 5.85 11.02 -0.50
CA THR A 516 7.10 10.25 -0.43
C THR A 516 8.28 11.06 -0.98
N PHE A 517 8.13 11.74 -2.13
CA PHE A 517 9.17 12.64 -2.65
C PHE A 517 9.39 13.87 -1.76
N SER A 518 8.32 14.47 -1.24
CA SER A 518 8.42 15.57 -0.26
C SER A 518 9.24 15.15 0.96
N LYS A 519 8.95 13.96 1.53
CA LYS A 519 9.71 13.42 2.66
C LYS A 519 11.14 13.04 2.29
N PHE A 520 11.37 12.57 1.06
CA PHE A 520 12.72 12.23 0.60
C PHE A 520 13.60 13.48 0.51
N SER A 521 13.04 14.60 0.04
CA SER A 521 13.70 15.91 0.04
C SER A 521 14.10 16.35 1.46
N GLU A 522 13.21 16.23 2.45
CA GLU A 522 13.54 16.50 3.86
C GLU A 522 14.69 15.62 4.39
N VAL A 523 14.68 14.32 4.05
CA VAL A 523 15.69 13.36 4.51
C VAL A 523 17.07 13.63 3.90
N VAL A 524 17.12 13.95 2.62
CA VAL A 524 18.37 14.32 1.93
C VAL A 524 18.91 15.65 2.47
N ALA A 525 18.05 16.66 2.65
CA ALA A 525 18.43 17.96 3.19
C ALA A 525 18.86 17.91 4.67
N GLY A 526 18.27 17.02 5.47
CA GLY A 526 18.57 16.86 6.90
C GLY A 526 19.93 16.19 7.19
N GLY A 527 20.54 15.53 6.19
CA GLY A 527 21.81 14.80 6.35
C GLY A 527 21.74 13.63 7.34
N THR A 528 20.54 13.18 7.71
CA THR A 528 20.28 12.33 8.89
C THR A 528 20.73 10.88 8.73
N LYS A 529 21.07 10.45 7.51
CA LYS A 529 21.55 9.09 7.20
C LYS A 529 22.84 9.15 6.38
N SER A 530 23.92 8.58 6.92
CA SER A 530 25.27 8.54 6.33
C SER A 530 25.34 7.84 4.96
N GLU A 531 24.29 7.13 4.55
CA GLU A 531 24.29 6.32 3.35
C GLU A 531 23.66 7.02 2.13
N LEU A 532 22.82 8.05 2.35
CA LEU A 532 22.24 8.82 1.25
C LEU A 532 23.17 9.98 0.89
N ARG A 533 23.29 10.23 -0.41
CA ARG A 533 24.16 11.26 -1.00
C ARG A 533 23.53 12.65 -0.80
N PRO A 534 24.17 13.60 -0.09
CA PRO A 534 23.60 14.93 0.17
C PRO A 534 23.55 15.82 -1.09
N ASP A 535 24.20 15.40 -2.18
CA ASP A 535 24.16 15.98 -3.52
C ASP A 535 22.96 15.50 -4.37
N LEU A 536 22.15 14.54 -3.90
CA LEU A 536 20.95 14.10 -4.60
C LEU A 536 19.93 15.24 -4.68
N LYS A 537 19.45 15.50 -5.88
CA LYS A 537 18.39 16.47 -6.16
C LYS A 537 17.07 15.73 -6.27
N VAL A 538 16.18 15.94 -5.30
CA VAL A 538 14.85 15.33 -5.30
C VAL A 538 13.91 16.20 -6.15
N PRO A 539 13.29 15.66 -7.21
CA PRO A 539 12.39 16.42 -8.08
C PRO A 539 11.04 16.66 -7.40
N ASP A 540 10.33 17.67 -7.90
CA ASP A 540 8.90 17.85 -7.69
C ASP A 540 8.15 17.09 -8.79
N LEU A 541 7.28 16.14 -8.40
CA LEU A 541 6.50 15.34 -9.35
C LEU A 541 5.48 16.18 -10.14
N SER A 542 5.19 17.41 -9.72
CA SER A 542 4.30 18.34 -10.42
C SER A 542 5.02 19.30 -11.38
N ASP A 543 6.37 19.34 -11.37
CA ASP A 543 7.18 20.21 -12.23
C ASP A 543 8.25 19.39 -12.98
N SER A 544 7.99 19.14 -14.26
CA SER A 544 8.85 18.36 -15.14
C SER A 544 10.24 18.97 -15.38
N GLU A 545 10.42 20.27 -15.14
CA GLU A 545 11.74 20.93 -15.24
C GLU A 545 12.67 20.57 -14.07
N THR A 546 12.11 20.01 -13.00
CA THR A 546 12.90 19.50 -11.86
C THR A 546 13.40 18.07 -12.07
N TRP A 547 12.90 17.35 -13.09
CA TRP A 547 13.23 15.95 -13.35
C TRP A 547 14.64 15.80 -13.95
N TRP A 548 15.18 14.58 -13.87
CA TRP A 548 16.42 14.16 -14.54
C TRP A 548 17.70 14.89 -14.11
N GLN A 549 17.70 15.55 -12.95
CA GLN A 549 18.85 16.35 -12.49
C GLN A 549 19.98 15.54 -11.80
N ASN A 550 19.91 14.21 -11.76
CA ASN A 550 20.88 13.34 -11.08
C ASN A 550 21.68 12.47 -12.07
N ARG A 551 22.88 12.03 -11.63
CA ARG A 551 23.77 11.13 -12.40
C ARG A 551 23.82 9.74 -11.76
N THR A 552 23.90 8.69 -12.57
CA THR A 552 23.94 7.26 -12.20
C THR A 552 25.36 6.65 -12.20
N SER A 553 26.40 7.50 -12.13
CA SER A 553 27.80 7.09 -12.24
C SER A 553 28.21 6.03 -11.21
N GLU A 554 27.76 6.16 -9.96
CA GLU A 554 28.08 5.24 -8.87
C GLU A 554 26.91 4.33 -8.47
N ASN A 555 25.69 4.88 -8.45
CA ASN A 555 24.48 4.20 -8.00
C ASN A 555 23.21 4.76 -8.66
N VAL A 556 22.09 4.05 -8.50
CA VAL A 556 20.72 4.55 -8.66
C VAL A 556 19.99 4.45 -7.32
N VAL A 557 19.15 5.44 -7.03
CA VAL A 557 18.30 5.53 -5.84
C VAL A 557 16.89 5.90 -6.27
N ALA A 558 15.90 5.10 -5.85
CA ALA A 558 14.49 5.33 -6.15
C ALA A 558 13.65 5.31 -4.86
N PRO A 559 13.07 6.43 -4.43
CA PRO A 559 12.14 6.45 -3.30
C PRO A 559 10.83 5.77 -3.71
N PHE A 560 10.39 4.75 -2.96
CA PHE A 560 9.19 3.96 -3.26
C PHE A 560 8.18 3.89 -2.11
N GLY A 561 8.48 4.48 -0.96
CA GLY A 561 7.59 4.47 0.21
C GLY A 561 8.20 5.13 1.42
N ARG A 562 7.54 5.03 2.57
CA ARG A 562 8.03 5.59 3.84
C ARG A 562 8.50 4.49 4.79
N SER A 563 9.54 4.78 5.56
CA SER A 563 10.07 3.90 6.61
C SER A 563 9.99 4.61 7.96
N GLY A 564 8.80 4.58 8.56
CA GLY A 564 8.50 5.26 9.82
C GLY A 564 8.41 6.80 9.70
N ALA A 565 8.60 7.47 10.83
CA ALA A 565 8.43 8.93 10.94
C ALA A 565 9.47 9.74 10.15
N THR A 566 10.74 9.35 10.21
CA THR A 566 11.87 10.17 9.77
C THR A 566 12.63 9.63 8.55
N GLU A 567 12.25 8.47 7.99
CA GLU A 567 12.97 7.87 6.86
C GLU A 567 12.05 7.53 5.67
N VAL A 568 12.67 7.40 4.50
CA VAL A 568 12.05 7.00 3.24
C VAL A 568 12.62 5.64 2.82
N ALA A 569 11.74 4.75 2.36
CA ALA A 569 12.12 3.47 1.78
C ALA A 569 12.62 3.72 0.34
N THR A 570 13.85 3.30 0.07
CA THR A 570 14.53 3.55 -1.21
C THR A 570 15.07 2.25 -1.78
N LEU A 571 14.80 1.98 -3.06
CA LEU A 571 15.52 0.96 -3.80
C LEU A 571 16.87 1.56 -4.18
N ARG A 572 17.94 0.81 -3.95
CA ARG A 572 19.30 1.27 -4.17
C ARG A 572 20.11 0.20 -4.87
N LEU A 573 20.72 0.55 -6.00
CA LEU A 573 21.57 -0.37 -6.76
C LEU A 573 22.88 0.35 -7.09
N ASP A 574 24.01 -0.31 -6.88
CA ASP A 574 25.34 0.30 -7.01
C ASP A 574 26.37 -0.65 -7.62
N SER A 575 27.53 -0.10 -7.97
CA SER A 575 28.64 -0.88 -8.52
C SER A 575 29.50 -1.60 -7.47
N GLY A 576 29.08 -1.61 -6.20
CA GLY A 576 29.75 -2.22 -5.06
C GLY A 576 29.01 -3.48 -4.57
N ASN A 577 28.17 -3.32 -3.55
CA ASN A 577 27.48 -4.44 -2.89
C ASN A 577 26.00 -4.56 -3.27
N LEU A 578 25.35 -3.49 -3.72
CA LEU A 578 23.91 -3.52 -4.04
C LEU A 578 23.71 -3.88 -5.51
N THR A 579 24.03 -5.12 -5.84
CA THR A 579 24.12 -5.65 -7.22
C THR A 579 22.78 -5.66 -7.96
N GLY A 580 21.71 -5.98 -7.26
CA GLY A 580 20.38 -6.32 -7.76
C GLY A 580 19.43 -6.52 -6.58
N ALA A 581 18.14 -6.67 -6.90
CA ALA A 581 17.09 -6.82 -5.92
C ALA A 581 16.20 -8.05 -6.14
N LEU A 582 15.67 -8.59 -5.05
CA LEU A 582 14.68 -9.67 -5.04
C LEU A 582 13.43 -9.19 -4.27
N ILE A 583 12.28 -9.15 -4.95
CA ILE A 583 11.00 -8.69 -4.42
C ILE A 583 10.03 -9.88 -4.37
N VAL A 584 9.50 -10.23 -3.22
CA VAL A 584 8.57 -11.36 -3.08
C VAL A 584 7.34 -10.98 -2.27
N GLY A 585 6.16 -11.40 -2.75
CA GLY A 585 4.89 -11.17 -2.09
C GLY A 585 3.74 -11.87 -2.80
N ARG A 586 2.81 -12.44 -2.02
CA ARG A 586 1.64 -13.16 -2.55
C ARG A 586 0.74 -12.25 -3.41
N PRO A 587 -0.18 -12.80 -4.24
CA PRO A 587 -1.17 -12.01 -4.96
C PRO A 587 -1.89 -11.00 -4.06
N GLY A 588 -2.07 -9.77 -4.54
CA GLY A 588 -2.69 -8.68 -3.77
C GLY A 588 -1.84 -8.07 -2.66
N SER A 589 -0.59 -8.51 -2.45
CA SER A 589 0.32 -7.95 -1.42
C SER A 589 0.77 -6.50 -1.65
N GLY A 590 0.64 -5.97 -2.88
CA GLY A 590 1.14 -4.65 -3.28
C GLY A 590 2.43 -4.67 -4.11
N LYS A 591 2.91 -5.85 -4.52
CA LYS A 591 4.12 -6.05 -5.36
C LYS A 591 4.14 -5.14 -6.59
N SER A 592 3.08 -5.17 -7.40
CA SER A 592 2.88 -4.32 -8.58
C SER A 592 3.02 -2.82 -8.29
N THR A 593 2.26 -2.35 -7.30
CA THR A 593 2.29 -0.96 -6.81
C THR A 593 3.69 -0.53 -6.37
N LEU A 594 4.45 -1.42 -5.71
CA LEU A 594 5.84 -1.16 -5.34
C LEU A 594 6.75 -1.05 -6.57
N ILE A 595 6.58 -1.91 -7.58
CA ILE A 595 7.36 -1.83 -8.83
C ILE A 595 7.05 -0.51 -9.55
N HIS A 596 5.79 -0.11 -9.68
CA HIS A 596 5.42 1.18 -10.29
C HIS A 596 6.04 2.38 -9.56
N THR A 597 6.01 2.39 -8.23
CA THR A 597 6.58 3.51 -7.45
C THR A 597 8.11 3.52 -7.45
N VAL A 598 8.75 2.36 -7.53
CA VAL A 598 10.19 2.25 -7.86
C VAL A 598 10.48 2.81 -9.27
N LEU A 599 9.70 2.43 -10.29
CA LEU A 599 9.87 2.93 -11.66
C LEU A 599 9.65 4.44 -11.72
N ALA A 600 8.65 4.98 -11.02
CA ALA A 600 8.45 6.42 -10.85
C ALA A 600 9.65 7.10 -10.19
N GLY A 601 10.18 6.51 -9.11
CA GLY A 601 11.42 6.92 -8.45
C GLY A 601 12.61 7.01 -9.41
N LEU A 602 12.85 5.96 -10.20
CA LEU A 602 13.94 5.90 -11.17
C LEU A 602 13.78 6.90 -12.33
N THR A 603 12.62 6.89 -12.98
CA THR A 603 12.37 7.62 -14.25
C THR A 603 12.20 9.13 -14.08
N THR A 604 11.96 9.61 -12.86
CA THR A 604 11.91 11.06 -12.54
C THR A 604 13.24 11.58 -12.01
N MET A 605 14.00 10.77 -11.26
CA MET A 605 15.32 11.15 -10.73
C MET A 605 16.40 11.24 -11.83
N TYR A 606 16.35 10.38 -12.85
CA TYR A 606 17.41 10.19 -13.85
C TYR A 606 16.85 10.28 -15.28
N GLY A 607 17.59 10.90 -16.20
CA GLY A 607 17.23 10.99 -17.62
C GLY A 607 17.49 9.71 -18.41
N PRO A 608 16.97 9.60 -19.65
CA PRO A 608 17.23 8.47 -20.54
C PRO A 608 18.68 8.39 -21.06
N ASP A 609 19.47 9.48 -20.93
CA ASP A 609 20.94 9.49 -21.11
C ASP A 609 21.67 8.75 -19.98
N GLU A 610 21.09 8.76 -18.78
CA GLU A 610 21.68 8.24 -17.55
C GLU A 610 21.21 6.82 -17.21
N LEU A 611 19.95 6.49 -17.51
CA LEU A 611 19.26 5.27 -17.10
C LEU A 611 18.52 4.61 -18.27
N GLU A 612 18.72 3.31 -18.41
CA GLU A 612 18.07 2.47 -19.41
C GLU A 612 17.34 1.31 -18.74
N LEU A 613 16.11 1.04 -19.17
CA LEU A 613 15.19 0.09 -18.55
C LEU A 613 14.81 -1.05 -19.51
N TYR A 614 14.68 -2.24 -18.92
CA TYR A 614 14.10 -3.42 -19.56
C TYR A 614 12.99 -3.91 -18.64
N LEU A 615 11.75 -3.93 -19.12
CA LEU A 615 10.57 -4.31 -18.34
C LEU A 615 10.00 -5.59 -18.94
N LEU A 616 9.93 -6.67 -18.16
CA LEU A 616 9.40 -7.97 -18.62
C LEU A 616 8.36 -8.49 -17.64
N ASP A 617 7.13 -8.65 -18.14
CA ASP A 617 6.01 -9.27 -17.45
C ASP A 617 5.77 -10.67 -18.07
N PHE A 618 5.88 -11.73 -17.27
CA PHE A 618 5.63 -13.13 -17.71
C PHE A 618 4.18 -13.61 -17.47
N LYS A 619 3.29 -12.83 -16.84
CA LYS A 619 1.96 -13.33 -16.42
C LYS A 619 0.91 -12.23 -16.29
N GLU A 620 -0.25 -12.45 -16.89
CA GLU A 620 -1.43 -11.56 -16.88
C GLU A 620 -1.29 -10.28 -17.72
N GLY A 621 -0.09 -9.88 -18.16
CA GLY A 621 0.10 -8.98 -19.30
C GLY A 621 -0.44 -7.56 -19.12
N VAL A 622 -0.49 -7.08 -17.88
CA VAL A 622 -1.07 -5.77 -17.53
C VAL A 622 -0.11 -4.89 -16.74
N GLU A 623 0.98 -5.44 -16.21
CA GLU A 623 1.85 -4.71 -15.28
C GLU A 623 2.61 -3.57 -15.98
N PHE A 624 3.14 -3.82 -17.18
CA PHE A 624 3.92 -2.84 -17.93
C PHE A 624 3.19 -2.21 -19.13
N ALA A 625 1.91 -2.51 -19.32
CA ALA A 625 1.10 -2.03 -20.45
C ALA A 625 1.06 -0.48 -20.53
N ASP A 626 0.86 0.23 -19.41
CA ASP A 626 0.89 1.70 -19.36
C ASP A 626 2.22 2.28 -19.91
N TYR A 627 3.34 1.62 -19.62
CA TYR A 627 4.66 2.10 -20.03
C TYR A 627 4.94 1.84 -21.52
N ALA A 628 4.30 0.80 -22.09
CA ALA A 628 4.30 0.51 -23.52
C ALA A 628 3.41 1.50 -24.29
N GLU A 629 2.14 1.64 -23.88
CA GLU A 629 1.15 2.54 -24.50
C GLU A 629 1.66 4.00 -24.59
N HIS A 630 2.22 4.51 -23.49
CA HIS A 630 2.73 5.88 -23.41
C HIS A 630 4.22 6.01 -23.84
N GLY A 631 4.86 4.92 -24.29
CA GLY A 631 6.18 4.94 -24.93
C GLY A 631 7.35 5.40 -24.06
N LEU A 632 7.45 4.90 -22.82
CA LEU A 632 8.43 5.33 -21.80
C LEU A 632 9.85 5.54 -22.39
N PRO A 633 10.43 6.76 -22.33
CA PRO A 633 11.69 7.08 -23.01
C PRO A 633 12.92 6.33 -22.46
N HIS A 634 12.90 5.94 -21.19
CA HIS A 634 13.97 5.14 -20.58
C HIS A 634 13.96 3.68 -21.01
N ALA A 635 12.84 3.16 -21.52
CA ALA A 635 12.74 1.74 -21.83
C ALA A 635 13.36 1.39 -23.19
N SER A 636 14.33 0.48 -23.16
CA SER A 636 14.86 -0.18 -24.35
C SER A 636 13.93 -1.31 -24.83
N CYS A 637 13.30 -1.99 -23.89
CA CYS A 637 12.45 -3.16 -24.09
C CYS A 637 11.29 -3.12 -23.10
N ILE A 638 10.07 -3.35 -23.59
CA ILE A 638 8.91 -3.65 -22.75
C ILE A 638 8.27 -4.91 -23.30
N ALA A 639 8.18 -5.94 -22.47
CA ALA A 639 7.61 -7.23 -22.83
C ALA A 639 6.41 -7.53 -21.92
N VAL A 640 5.27 -7.81 -22.54
CA VAL A 640 3.94 -7.90 -21.92
C VAL A 640 3.37 -9.27 -22.28
N GLU A 641 2.98 -10.07 -21.28
CA GLU A 641 2.63 -11.49 -21.47
C GLU A 641 3.75 -12.28 -22.19
N SER A 642 4.96 -12.16 -21.66
CA SER A 642 6.21 -12.59 -22.30
C SER A 642 6.36 -14.11 -22.37
N GLU A 643 6.80 -14.63 -23.51
CA GLU A 643 7.30 -16.01 -23.63
C GLU A 643 8.62 -16.21 -22.86
N ARG A 644 8.88 -17.45 -22.42
CA ARG A 644 10.13 -17.85 -21.74
C ARG A 644 11.34 -17.62 -22.66
N GLU A 645 11.18 -17.87 -23.96
CA GLU A 645 12.14 -17.63 -25.04
C GLU A 645 12.56 -16.15 -25.12
N LEU A 646 11.62 -15.21 -24.99
CA LEU A 646 11.93 -13.79 -24.99
C LEU A 646 12.75 -13.40 -23.76
N GLY A 647 12.36 -13.88 -22.57
CA GLY A 647 13.13 -13.71 -21.34
C GLY A 647 14.58 -14.22 -21.46
N MET A 648 14.76 -15.39 -22.07
CA MET A 648 16.08 -15.94 -22.38
C MET A 648 16.86 -15.05 -23.38
N ASN A 649 16.21 -14.57 -24.45
CA ASN A 649 16.82 -13.66 -25.43
C ASN A 649 17.26 -12.34 -24.78
N VAL A 650 16.51 -11.79 -23.83
CA VAL A 650 16.91 -10.59 -23.07
C VAL A 650 18.12 -10.88 -22.18
N LEU A 651 18.15 -12.01 -21.47
CA LEU A 651 19.32 -12.40 -20.67
C LEU A 651 20.60 -12.59 -21.52
N GLN A 652 20.48 -13.23 -22.68
CA GLN A 652 21.61 -13.35 -23.62
C GLN A 652 22.05 -12.00 -24.18
N SER A 653 21.09 -11.12 -24.48
CA SER A 653 21.34 -9.74 -24.94
C SER A 653 22.17 -8.95 -23.92
N LEU A 654 21.79 -9.03 -22.64
CA LEU A 654 22.52 -8.43 -21.53
C LEU A 654 23.91 -9.07 -21.30
N GLU A 655 24.08 -10.36 -21.60
CA GLU A 655 25.39 -11.03 -21.57
C GLU A 655 26.33 -10.51 -22.67
N HIS A 656 25.81 -10.25 -23.87
CA HIS A 656 26.54 -9.61 -24.95
C HIS A 656 26.95 -8.17 -24.60
N GLU A 657 26.04 -7.37 -24.05
CA GLU A 657 26.35 -6.00 -23.62
C GLU A 657 27.32 -5.97 -22.43
N LEU A 658 27.21 -6.89 -21.47
CA LEU A 658 28.20 -7.07 -20.40
C LEU A 658 29.62 -7.28 -20.98
N LYS A 659 29.74 -8.16 -21.98
CA LYS A 659 31.02 -8.43 -22.65
C LYS A 659 31.55 -7.21 -23.41
N HIS A 660 30.69 -6.53 -24.16
CA HIS A 660 31.03 -5.30 -24.88
C HIS A 660 31.54 -4.22 -23.92
N ARG A 661 30.86 -3.99 -22.80
CA ARG A 661 31.33 -3.07 -21.74
C ARG A 661 32.67 -3.51 -21.13
N ALA A 662 32.85 -4.80 -20.87
CA ALA A 662 34.11 -5.33 -20.32
C ALA A 662 35.30 -5.10 -21.26
N ASP A 663 35.14 -5.36 -22.55
CA ASP A 663 36.18 -5.12 -23.56
C ASP A 663 36.45 -3.60 -23.74
N THR A 664 35.41 -2.76 -23.74
CA THR A 664 35.51 -1.30 -23.78
C THR A 664 36.24 -0.71 -22.56
N PHE A 665 35.93 -1.18 -21.36
CA PHE A 665 36.60 -0.73 -20.12
C PHE A 665 38.07 -1.16 -20.09
N LYS A 666 38.36 -2.38 -20.55
CA LYS A 666 39.72 -2.90 -20.70
C LYS A 666 40.53 -2.09 -21.72
N ALA A 667 39.93 -1.69 -22.85
CA ALA A 667 40.58 -0.84 -23.84
C ALA A 667 40.89 0.56 -23.30
N THR A 668 39.98 1.14 -22.52
CA THR A 668 40.14 2.47 -21.87
C THR A 668 40.88 2.43 -20.52
N LYS A 669 41.27 1.24 -20.04
CA LYS A 669 41.99 0.99 -18.77
C LYS A 669 41.23 1.42 -17.51
N VAL A 670 39.91 1.39 -17.54
CA VAL A 670 39.03 1.62 -16.38
C VAL A 670 38.51 0.29 -15.83
N GLN A 671 38.04 0.28 -14.58
CA GLN A 671 37.57 -0.95 -13.90
C GLN A 671 36.05 -1.11 -13.86
N ASN A 672 35.30 -0.03 -14.04
CA ASN A 672 33.85 0.00 -13.94
C ASN A 672 33.24 1.20 -14.67
N ILE A 673 31.91 1.22 -14.78
CA ILE A 673 31.14 2.28 -15.45
C ILE A 673 31.38 3.68 -14.85
N GLY A 674 31.58 3.77 -13.53
CA GLY A 674 31.91 5.04 -12.88
C GLY A 674 33.24 5.61 -13.34
N GLY A 675 34.27 4.75 -13.47
CA GLY A 675 35.57 5.12 -14.04
C GLY A 675 35.48 5.48 -15.52
N TYR A 676 34.66 4.77 -16.30
CA TYR A 676 34.42 5.06 -17.73
C TYR A 676 33.76 6.43 -17.94
N ARG A 677 32.77 6.76 -17.12
CA ARG A 677 32.14 8.10 -17.13
C ARG A 677 33.04 9.20 -16.59
N ALA A 678 33.90 8.90 -15.60
CA ALA A 678 34.83 9.87 -15.04
C ALA A 678 35.90 10.36 -16.05
N ILE A 679 36.18 9.60 -17.12
CA ILE A 679 37.04 10.03 -18.23
C ILE A 679 36.28 10.74 -19.37
N GLY A 680 34.99 11.02 -19.19
CA GLY A 680 34.17 11.82 -20.11
C GLY A 680 33.43 11.04 -21.20
N HIS A 681 33.31 9.71 -21.07
CA HIS A 681 32.50 8.91 -21.98
C HIS A 681 31.10 8.64 -21.43
N GLU A 682 30.10 8.71 -22.29
CA GLU A 682 28.71 8.39 -21.96
C GLU A 682 28.43 6.88 -22.10
N MET A 683 27.59 6.35 -21.23
CA MET A 683 27.12 4.95 -21.22
C MET A 683 26.01 4.83 -20.16
N THR A 684 24.79 4.48 -20.54
CA THR A 684 23.63 4.29 -19.64
C THR A 684 23.89 3.24 -18.55
N ARG A 685 23.30 3.41 -17.36
CA ARG A 685 23.18 2.31 -16.38
C ARG A 685 21.90 1.54 -16.70
N ILE A 686 22.00 0.23 -16.86
CA ILE A 686 20.87 -0.65 -17.21
C ILE A 686 20.25 -1.22 -15.93
N VAL A 687 18.92 -1.12 -15.79
CA VAL A 687 18.15 -1.81 -14.75
C VAL A 687 17.05 -2.64 -15.40
N VAL A 688 17.04 -3.94 -15.09
CA VAL A 688 16.13 -4.92 -15.69
C VAL A 688 15.12 -5.39 -14.65
N PHE A 689 13.83 -5.24 -14.94
CA PHE A 689 12.74 -5.74 -14.11
C PHE A 689 12.17 -7.00 -14.75
N PHE A 690 12.25 -8.14 -14.06
CA PHE A 690 11.55 -9.37 -14.43
C PHE A 690 10.45 -9.63 -13.41
N ASP A 691 9.20 -9.45 -13.83
CA ASP A 691 8.04 -9.76 -13.01
C ASP A 691 7.47 -11.16 -13.28
N GLU A 692 7.16 -11.87 -12.20
CA GLU A 692 6.93 -13.31 -12.16
C GLU A 692 8.09 -14.13 -12.78
N PHE A 693 9.34 -13.73 -12.47
CA PHE A 693 10.55 -14.30 -13.06
C PHE A 693 10.67 -15.83 -12.90
N GLN A 694 9.98 -16.44 -11.93
CA GLN A 694 9.95 -17.89 -11.74
C GLN A 694 9.37 -18.64 -12.94
N VAL A 695 8.50 -18.01 -13.74
CA VAL A 695 7.91 -18.60 -14.97
C VAL A 695 9.01 -19.05 -15.94
N LEU A 696 10.12 -18.33 -16.01
CA LEU A 696 11.29 -18.69 -16.82
C LEU A 696 11.94 -20.02 -16.40
N PHE A 697 11.75 -20.45 -15.14
CA PHE A 697 12.45 -21.54 -14.46
C PHE A 697 11.56 -22.69 -13.97
N ASN A 698 10.26 -22.69 -14.30
CA ASN A 698 9.31 -23.72 -13.88
C ASN A 698 9.62 -25.12 -14.48
N ASP A 699 10.14 -25.17 -15.71
CA ASP A 699 10.47 -26.41 -16.41
C ASP A 699 11.99 -26.68 -16.40
N ASP A 700 12.38 -27.94 -16.16
CA ASP A 700 13.77 -28.40 -16.35
C ASP A 700 14.06 -28.67 -17.84
N ASP A 701 14.13 -27.60 -18.62
CA ASP A 701 14.42 -27.62 -20.04
C ASP A 701 15.65 -26.76 -20.41
N ARG A 702 16.03 -26.79 -21.69
CA ARG A 702 17.18 -26.03 -22.19
C ARG A 702 17.00 -24.51 -22.05
N ILE A 703 15.77 -24.00 -22.05
CA ILE A 703 15.49 -22.56 -21.95
C ILE A 703 15.73 -22.11 -20.51
N GLY A 704 15.16 -22.82 -19.52
CA GLY A 704 15.37 -22.59 -18.10
C GLY A 704 16.84 -22.74 -17.71
N GLN A 705 17.53 -23.76 -18.21
CA GLN A 705 18.97 -23.98 -17.98
C GLN A 705 19.84 -22.87 -18.61
N ALA A 706 19.54 -22.44 -19.85
CA ALA A 706 20.28 -21.36 -20.51
C ALA A 706 20.03 -20.01 -19.83
N ALA A 707 18.78 -19.69 -19.50
CA ALA A 707 18.40 -18.52 -18.72
C ALA A 707 19.09 -18.50 -17.36
N ALA A 708 19.15 -19.63 -16.64
CA ALA A 708 19.74 -19.70 -15.32
C ALA A 708 21.26 -19.43 -15.37
N LYS A 709 21.93 -19.96 -16.39
CA LYS A 709 23.35 -19.68 -16.66
C LYS A 709 23.60 -18.21 -16.96
N SER A 710 22.83 -17.61 -17.87
CA SER A 710 23.00 -16.19 -18.23
C SER A 710 22.67 -15.26 -17.06
N LEU A 711 21.60 -15.54 -16.30
CA LEU A 711 21.22 -14.82 -15.09
C LEU A 711 22.32 -14.88 -14.01
N ASP A 712 22.90 -16.06 -13.75
CA ASP A 712 24.03 -16.23 -12.81
C ASP A 712 25.24 -15.39 -13.22
N GLN A 713 25.57 -15.36 -14.52
CA GLN A 713 26.67 -14.57 -15.06
C GLN A 713 26.44 -13.06 -14.89
N ILE A 714 25.22 -12.57 -15.16
CA ILE A 714 24.89 -11.15 -15.00
C ILE A 714 24.87 -10.76 -13.52
N ILE A 715 24.30 -11.57 -12.62
CA ILE A 715 24.30 -11.28 -11.17
C ILE A 715 25.74 -11.17 -10.64
N LYS A 716 26.65 -12.04 -11.10
CA LYS A 716 28.06 -12.04 -10.65
C LYS A 716 28.90 -10.87 -11.20
N GLN A 717 28.63 -10.41 -12.42
CA GLN A 717 29.52 -9.49 -13.15
C GLN A 717 28.87 -8.13 -13.49
N GLY A 718 27.55 -8.02 -13.48
CA GLY A 718 26.78 -6.87 -13.97
C GLY A 718 27.06 -5.57 -13.24
N ARG A 719 27.19 -5.62 -11.91
CA ARG A 719 27.36 -4.43 -11.05
C ARG A 719 28.49 -3.47 -11.49
N SER A 720 29.64 -3.99 -11.91
CA SER A 720 30.79 -3.17 -12.35
C SER A 720 30.56 -2.59 -13.75
N HIS A 721 29.77 -3.26 -14.58
CA HIS A 721 29.38 -2.85 -15.92
C HIS A 721 28.12 -1.97 -15.93
N GLY A 722 27.55 -1.67 -14.75
CA GLY A 722 26.33 -0.89 -14.61
C GLY A 722 25.10 -1.62 -15.14
N ILE A 723 25.05 -2.94 -15.01
CA ILE A 723 23.89 -3.77 -15.35
C ILE A 723 23.34 -4.37 -14.05
N HIS A 724 22.08 -4.08 -13.75
CA HIS A 724 21.39 -4.51 -12.53
C HIS A 724 20.11 -5.24 -12.85
N ILE A 725 19.74 -6.17 -11.97
CA ILE A 725 18.52 -6.98 -12.10
C ILE A 725 17.66 -6.81 -10.86
N VAL A 726 16.38 -6.56 -11.07
CA VAL A 726 15.29 -6.60 -10.10
C VAL A 726 14.40 -7.78 -10.48
N LEU A 727 14.41 -8.81 -9.65
CA LEU A 727 13.57 -10.01 -9.81
C LEU A 727 12.35 -9.88 -8.89
N SER A 728 11.13 -10.06 -9.41
CA SER A 728 9.91 -10.03 -8.62
C SER A 728 9.01 -11.24 -8.85
N SER A 729 8.42 -11.78 -7.77
CA SER A 729 7.73 -13.07 -7.79
C SER A 729 6.64 -13.22 -6.72
N GLN A 730 5.58 -13.97 -7.05
CA GLN A 730 4.58 -14.45 -6.10
C GLN A 730 5.09 -15.55 -5.16
N THR A 731 5.98 -16.43 -5.64
CA THR A 731 6.54 -17.56 -4.87
C THR A 731 7.85 -18.06 -5.49
N LEU A 732 8.81 -18.43 -4.65
CA LEU A 732 10.09 -19.01 -5.08
C LEU A 732 10.05 -20.55 -5.16
N SER A 733 8.93 -21.16 -4.79
CA SER A 733 8.72 -22.61 -4.89
C SER A 733 8.56 -23.04 -6.35
N GLY A 734 9.18 -24.15 -6.73
CA GLY A 734 9.12 -24.70 -8.10
C GLY A 734 10.23 -24.25 -9.05
N MET A 735 11.13 -23.35 -8.64
CA MET A 735 12.26 -22.88 -9.45
C MET A 735 13.41 -23.91 -9.51
N ILE A 736 13.23 -24.97 -10.30
CA ILE A 736 14.17 -26.11 -10.36
C ILE A 736 15.54 -25.71 -10.93
N ALA A 737 15.57 -24.83 -11.92
CA ALA A 737 16.77 -24.55 -12.71
C ALA A 737 17.75 -23.52 -12.11
N ILE A 738 17.36 -22.74 -11.08
CA ILE A 738 18.21 -21.67 -10.54
C ILE A 738 19.11 -22.16 -9.39
N ASN A 739 20.33 -21.63 -9.31
CA ASN A 739 21.20 -21.85 -8.16
C ASN A 739 20.84 -20.89 -7.01
N LYS A 740 20.50 -21.43 -5.82
CA LYS A 740 20.24 -20.64 -4.60
C LYS A 740 21.41 -19.70 -4.24
N GLN A 741 22.66 -20.07 -4.53
CA GLN A 741 23.82 -19.21 -4.30
C GLN A 741 23.79 -17.94 -5.15
N SER A 742 23.22 -17.99 -6.36
CA SER A 742 23.08 -16.83 -7.25
C SER A 742 22.04 -15.85 -6.69
N LEU A 743 20.93 -16.35 -6.14
CA LEU A 743 19.95 -15.51 -5.42
C LEU A 743 20.53 -14.89 -4.14
N GLN A 744 21.46 -15.57 -3.46
CA GLN A 744 22.13 -15.01 -2.27
C GLN A 744 22.96 -13.76 -2.58
N LEU A 745 23.44 -13.60 -3.82
CA LEU A 745 24.15 -12.42 -4.32
C LEU A 745 23.23 -11.23 -4.64
N LEU A 746 21.91 -11.38 -4.55
CA LEU A 746 20.96 -10.27 -4.56
C LEU A 746 20.85 -9.72 -3.13
N ASN A 747 21.64 -8.69 -2.86
CA ASN A 747 21.80 -8.09 -1.54
C ASN A 747 20.57 -7.31 -1.07
N VAL A 748 19.84 -6.68 -2.01
CA VAL A 748 18.61 -5.96 -1.70
C VAL A 748 17.44 -6.93 -1.77
N ARG A 749 16.71 -7.08 -0.67
CA ARG A 749 15.57 -7.98 -0.57
C ARG A 749 14.37 -7.23 -0.01
N VAL A 750 13.24 -7.38 -0.69
CA VAL A 750 11.97 -6.73 -0.37
C VAL A 750 10.94 -7.83 -0.15
N LEU A 751 10.54 -8.02 1.11
CA LEU A 751 9.52 -8.99 1.48
C LEU A 751 8.21 -8.27 1.79
N LEU A 752 7.21 -8.51 0.97
CA LEU A 752 5.81 -8.15 1.19
C LEU A 752 5.07 -9.37 1.79
N PRO A 753 3.80 -9.27 2.24
CA PRO A 753 3.06 -10.40 2.79
C PRO A 753 3.14 -11.65 1.90
N SER A 754 3.71 -12.74 2.42
CA SER A 754 4.04 -13.97 1.70
C SER A 754 3.70 -15.21 2.53
N SER A 755 4.00 -16.42 2.01
CA SER A 755 4.06 -17.61 2.85
C SER A 755 5.31 -17.59 3.74
N THR A 756 5.30 -18.40 4.81
CA THR A 756 6.48 -18.60 5.68
C THR A 756 7.66 -19.22 4.92
N GLU A 757 7.39 -20.12 3.98
CA GLU A 757 8.42 -20.82 3.19
C GLU A 757 9.11 -19.89 2.19
N ASP A 758 8.33 -19.07 1.48
CA ASP A 758 8.87 -18.01 0.61
C ASP A 758 9.69 -17.02 1.44
N ALA A 759 9.17 -16.59 2.60
CA ALA A 759 9.87 -15.66 3.47
C ALA A 759 11.20 -16.19 4.01
N MET A 760 11.27 -17.48 4.37
CA MET A 760 12.51 -18.16 4.78
C MET A 760 13.47 -18.43 3.61
N THR A 761 12.98 -18.38 2.36
CA THR A 761 13.84 -18.46 1.17
C THR A 761 14.38 -17.08 0.79
N VAL A 762 13.62 -16.02 1.03
CA VAL A 762 13.97 -14.62 0.76
C VAL A 762 14.79 -13.99 1.88
N MET A 763 14.52 -14.32 3.14
CA MET A 763 15.31 -13.88 4.29
C MET A 763 16.21 -15.03 4.77
N ASP A 764 17.13 -14.78 5.71
CA ASP A 764 17.85 -15.89 6.33
C ASP A 764 16.89 -16.74 7.19
N ASP A 765 17.14 -18.05 7.32
CA ASP A 765 16.26 -19.05 7.98
C ASP A 765 15.72 -18.65 9.37
N HIS A 766 16.45 -17.78 10.08
CA HIS A 766 16.16 -17.35 11.45
C HIS A 766 15.40 -16.02 11.53
N ASN A 767 15.18 -15.33 10.40
CA ASN A 767 14.63 -13.98 10.36
C ASN A 767 13.09 -13.97 10.52
N PRO A 768 12.52 -13.40 11.60
CA PRO A 768 11.08 -13.41 11.87
C PRO A 768 10.27 -12.39 11.04
N ALA A 769 10.88 -11.70 10.07
CA ALA A 769 10.29 -10.64 9.23
C ALA A 769 8.83 -10.88 8.80
N HIS A 770 8.51 -12.09 8.32
CA HIS A 770 7.17 -12.47 7.85
C HIS A 770 6.05 -12.36 8.91
N ARG A 771 6.40 -12.35 10.19
CA ARG A 771 5.44 -12.22 11.30
C ARG A 771 5.10 -10.76 11.62
N LEU A 772 5.86 -9.82 11.06
CA LEU A 772 5.74 -8.38 11.31
C LEU A 772 4.97 -7.66 10.19
N ILE A 773 4.97 -8.22 8.98
CA ILE A 773 4.26 -7.71 7.81
C ILE A 773 2.94 -8.44 7.65
N SER A 774 1.86 -7.71 7.43
CA SER A 774 0.52 -8.31 7.45
C SER A 774 -0.47 -7.62 6.52
N SER A 775 -0.46 -6.27 6.45
CA SER A 775 -1.35 -5.53 5.56
C SER A 775 -0.76 -5.32 4.16
N ARG A 776 -1.63 -5.01 3.19
CA ARG A 776 -1.23 -4.71 1.81
C ARG A 776 -0.31 -3.49 1.77
N GLY A 777 0.73 -3.55 0.93
CA GLY A 777 1.71 -2.48 0.76
C GLY A 777 2.68 -2.29 1.94
N GLU A 778 2.56 -3.04 3.04
CA GLU A 778 3.63 -3.12 4.03
C GLU A 778 4.71 -4.11 3.59
N GLY A 779 5.95 -3.88 4.03
CA GLY A 779 7.04 -4.81 3.75
C GLY A 779 8.28 -4.61 4.61
N ILE A 780 9.20 -5.55 4.48
CA ILE A 780 10.57 -5.45 4.98
C ILE A 780 11.53 -5.22 3.81
N LEU A 781 12.24 -4.10 3.84
CA LEU A 781 13.42 -3.83 3.03
C LEU A 781 14.66 -4.29 3.81
N ASN A 782 15.54 -5.04 3.16
CA ASN A 782 16.77 -5.56 3.73
C ASN A 782 17.91 -5.39 2.72
N ASN A 783 19.01 -4.76 3.10
CA ASN A 783 20.17 -4.51 2.21
C ASN A 783 21.39 -5.39 2.54
N GLU A 784 21.27 -6.32 3.50
CA GLU A 784 22.32 -7.26 3.90
C GLU A 784 21.90 -8.72 3.63
N SER A 785 21.40 -9.01 2.42
CA SER A 785 21.11 -10.39 1.98
C SER A 785 20.20 -11.19 2.92
N GLY A 786 19.20 -10.54 3.55
CA GLY A 786 18.20 -11.21 4.38
C GLY A 786 18.51 -11.29 5.87
N ARG A 787 19.62 -10.69 6.32
CA ARG A 787 20.05 -10.67 7.73
C ARG A 787 19.13 -9.82 8.60
N GLU A 788 18.64 -10.38 9.72
CA GLU A 788 17.63 -9.74 10.58
C GLU A 788 17.98 -8.31 11.04
N SER A 789 19.25 -8.04 11.39
CA SER A 789 19.70 -6.72 11.86
C SER A 789 19.54 -5.60 10.82
N ALA A 790 19.38 -5.93 9.53
CA ALA A 790 19.17 -4.99 8.44
C ALA A 790 17.68 -4.80 8.06
N ASN A 791 16.74 -5.38 8.83
CA ASN A 791 15.30 -5.31 8.54
C ASN A 791 14.69 -3.92 8.78
N VAL A 792 14.45 -3.18 7.70
CA VAL A 792 13.75 -1.90 7.67
C VAL A 792 12.28 -2.14 7.32
N HIS A 793 11.33 -1.72 8.18
CA HIS A 793 9.90 -1.87 7.86
C HIS A 793 9.44 -0.63 7.09
N PHE A 794 8.66 -0.84 6.03
CA PHE A 794 8.16 0.25 5.20
C PHE A 794 6.67 0.09 4.88
N LYS A 795 6.05 1.22 4.53
CA LYS A 795 4.78 1.27 3.80
C LYS A 795 5.07 1.80 2.39
N GLY A 796 4.74 1.01 1.39
CA GLY A 796 4.90 1.36 -0.02
C GLY A 796 4.04 2.57 -0.37
N ALA A 797 4.54 3.39 -1.27
CA ALA A 797 3.77 4.48 -1.84
C ALA A 797 2.74 3.93 -2.83
N TYR A 798 1.77 4.77 -3.19
CA TYR A 798 0.81 4.53 -4.25
C TYR A 798 0.82 5.67 -5.25
N GLU A 799 0.61 5.32 -6.51
CA GLU A 799 0.38 6.24 -7.61
C GLU A 799 -0.87 5.76 -8.36
N ASP A 800 -1.91 6.61 -8.39
CA ASP A 800 -3.14 6.35 -9.15
C ASP A 800 -2.82 6.15 -10.64
N ALA A 801 -3.57 5.27 -11.31
CA ALA A 801 -3.31 4.94 -12.71
C ALA A 801 -3.43 6.15 -13.64
N THR A 802 -4.34 7.09 -13.36
CA THR A 802 -4.52 8.31 -14.15
C THR A 802 -3.35 9.27 -13.93
N VAL A 803 -2.87 9.38 -12.68
CA VAL A 803 -1.68 10.17 -12.34
C VAL A 803 -0.43 9.60 -13.04
N ARG A 804 -0.28 8.27 -13.04
CA ARG A 804 0.82 7.59 -13.75
C ARG A 804 0.79 7.85 -15.26
N LYS A 805 -0.35 7.65 -15.92
CA LYS A 805 -0.50 7.91 -17.37
C LYS A 805 -0.15 9.35 -17.72
N ASN A 806 -0.69 10.33 -16.99
CA ASN A 806 -0.34 11.74 -17.15
C ASN A 806 1.18 12.00 -16.96
N ARG A 807 1.81 11.37 -15.97
CA ARG A 807 3.26 11.49 -15.75
C ARG A 807 4.06 10.90 -16.91
N LEU A 808 3.63 9.77 -17.48
CA LEU A 808 4.25 9.15 -18.65
C LEU A 808 4.09 10.02 -19.91
N ASP A 809 2.93 10.62 -20.15
CA ASP A 809 2.71 11.55 -21.26
C ASP A 809 3.62 12.79 -21.18
N VAL A 810 3.69 13.42 -20.00
CA VAL A 810 4.59 14.56 -19.75
C VAL A 810 6.05 14.16 -19.93
N MET A 811 6.42 12.96 -19.47
CA MET A 811 7.78 12.41 -19.63
C MET A 811 8.13 12.13 -21.09
N ARG A 812 7.17 11.64 -21.87
CA ARG A 812 7.32 11.37 -23.31
C ARG A 812 7.50 12.66 -24.11
N ALA A 813 6.69 13.67 -23.82
CA ALA A 813 6.81 15.00 -24.44
C ALA A 813 8.15 15.67 -24.10
N LYS A 814 8.55 15.71 -22.82
CA LYS A 814 9.85 16.26 -22.39
C LYS A 814 11.03 15.55 -23.07
N ALA A 815 10.96 14.22 -23.22
CA ALA A 815 11.98 13.46 -23.91
C ALA A 815 12.08 13.80 -25.40
N GLU A 816 10.96 14.09 -26.07
CA GLU A 816 10.95 14.54 -27.47
C GLU A 816 11.52 15.96 -27.61
N ASP A 817 11.17 16.89 -26.72
CA ASP A 817 11.73 18.25 -26.67
C ASP A 817 13.26 18.26 -26.43
N GLU A 818 13.77 17.31 -25.63
CA GLU A 818 15.21 17.11 -25.39
C GLU A 818 15.90 16.25 -26.47
N GLY A 819 15.18 15.78 -27.49
CA GLY A 819 15.71 15.05 -28.65
C GLY A 819 15.84 13.53 -28.49
N PHE A 820 15.37 12.95 -27.40
CA PHE A 820 15.34 11.50 -27.14
C PHE A 820 14.15 10.82 -27.87
N THR A 821 14.11 10.90 -29.20
CA THR A 821 12.99 10.41 -30.03
C THR A 821 12.81 8.90 -30.07
N ARG A 822 13.74 8.12 -29.51
CA ARG A 822 13.67 6.66 -29.45
C ARG A 822 12.43 6.20 -28.66
N LYS A 823 11.74 5.19 -29.20
CA LYS A 823 10.64 4.47 -28.55
C LYS A 823 11.09 3.09 -28.03
N PRO A 824 10.45 2.55 -26.98
CA PRO A 824 10.71 1.19 -26.51
C PRO A 824 10.36 0.16 -27.60
N ARG A 825 11.10 -0.95 -27.64
CA ARG A 825 10.69 -2.13 -28.40
C ARG A 825 9.66 -2.89 -27.58
N ILE A 826 8.44 -2.98 -28.09
CA ILE A 826 7.30 -3.64 -27.43
C ILE A 826 7.21 -5.08 -27.95
N PHE A 827 7.07 -6.03 -27.02
CA PHE A 827 6.84 -7.44 -27.33
C PHE A 827 5.62 -7.92 -26.55
N GLU A 828 4.47 -8.00 -27.21
CA GLU A 828 3.21 -8.53 -26.67
C GLU A 828 2.71 -9.71 -27.51
N SER A 829 2.04 -10.67 -26.88
CA SER A 829 1.44 -11.82 -27.56
C SER A 829 0.45 -11.36 -28.64
N GLY A 830 0.74 -11.66 -29.92
CA GLY A 830 -0.07 -11.23 -31.07
C GLY A 830 0.27 -9.85 -31.66
N THR A 831 1.33 -9.18 -31.20
CA THR A 831 1.84 -7.93 -31.81
C THR A 831 2.14 -8.12 -33.30
N GLN A 832 1.74 -7.15 -34.12
CA GLN A 832 2.12 -7.08 -35.53
C GLN A 832 3.19 -5.99 -35.73
N ALA A 833 4.24 -6.28 -36.50
CA ALA A 833 5.19 -5.25 -36.91
C ALA A 833 4.61 -4.51 -38.13
N HIS A 834 4.33 -3.21 -38.00
CA HIS A 834 3.82 -2.41 -39.12
C HIS A 834 4.97 -1.89 -39.98
N LEU A 835 4.91 -2.14 -41.28
CA LEU A 835 5.98 -1.76 -42.21
C LEU A 835 6.16 -0.23 -42.27
N GLU A 836 5.05 0.49 -42.09
CA GLU A 836 4.95 1.94 -42.14
C GLU A 836 5.65 2.64 -40.95
N GLU A 837 5.83 1.92 -39.84
CA GLU A 837 6.49 2.39 -38.62
C GLU A 837 8.00 2.08 -38.59
N ALA A 838 8.48 1.24 -39.51
CA ALA A 838 9.88 0.86 -39.59
C ALA A 838 10.74 2.05 -40.07
N GLU A 839 11.79 2.38 -39.30
CA GLU A 839 12.77 3.41 -39.68
C GLU A 839 13.43 3.03 -41.03
N MET A 840 13.30 3.89 -42.06
CA MET A 840 13.73 3.56 -43.42
C MET A 840 15.20 3.14 -43.53
N GLY A 841 16.09 3.67 -42.67
CA GLY A 841 17.50 3.28 -42.58
C GLY A 841 17.76 1.84 -42.11
N ARG A 842 16.72 1.09 -41.71
CA ARG A 842 16.78 -0.34 -41.36
C ARG A 842 16.68 -1.29 -42.55
N PHE A 843 16.26 -0.79 -43.71
CA PHE A 843 16.20 -1.55 -44.97
C PHE A 843 17.51 -1.44 -45.78
N THR A 844 18.35 -0.45 -45.48
CA THR A 844 19.72 -0.36 -46.01
C THR A 844 20.68 -1.14 -45.12
N PRO A 845 21.41 -2.14 -45.64
CA PRO A 845 22.47 -2.80 -44.87
C PRO A 845 23.63 -1.82 -44.63
N GLY A 846 24.15 -1.79 -43.40
CA GLY A 846 25.34 -1.03 -43.00
C GLY A 846 26.65 -1.59 -43.56
N SER A 847 26.69 -1.94 -44.83
CA SER A 847 27.83 -2.54 -45.52
C SER A 847 28.94 -1.52 -45.78
N THR A 848 30.19 -1.88 -45.51
CA THR A 848 31.39 -1.09 -45.85
C THR A 848 31.85 -1.25 -47.30
N GLU A 849 31.08 -1.94 -48.14
CA GLU A 849 31.37 -2.17 -49.56
C GLU A 849 30.99 -0.99 -50.44
N ASP A 850 31.59 -0.91 -51.64
CA ASP A 850 31.35 0.18 -52.60
C ASP A 850 29.86 0.26 -53.00
N PRO A 851 29.16 1.39 -52.73
CA PRO A 851 27.76 1.57 -53.09
C PRO A 851 27.46 1.44 -54.60
N GLN A 852 28.47 1.54 -55.46
CA GLN A 852 28.32 1.43 -56.92
C GLN A 852 28.54 0.01 -57.46
N SER A 853 28.86 -0.98 -56.61
CA SER A 853 29.12 -2.35 -57.07
C SER A 853 27.84 -3.13 -57.40
N GLN A 854 27.70 -3.56 -58.65
CA GLN A 854 26.59 -4.43 -59.10
C GLN A 854 26.66 -5.86 -58.53
N SER A 855 27.85 -6.34 -58.16
CA SER A 855 28.07 -7.70 -57.67
C SER A 855 27.77 -7.88 -56.17
N LYS A 856 27.37 -6.81 -55.48
CA LYS A 856 27.13 -6.79 -54.03
C LYS A 856 26.02 -7.79 -53.62
N PRO A 857 26.17 -8.54 -52.51
CA PRO A 857 25.15 -9.45 -52.00
C PRO A 857 23.80 -8.76 -51.77
N VAL A 858 22.71 -9.48 -52.02
CA VAL A 858 21.36 -8.96 -51.78
C VAL A 858 21.02 -9.20 -50.32
N VAL A 859 20.75 -8.14 -49.57
CA VAL A 859 20.35 -8.24 -48.16
C VAL A 859 18.85 -8.01 -48.06
N LEU A 860 18.16 -9.01 -47.52
CA LEU A 860 16.70 -9.08 -47.45
C LEU A 860 16.22 -9.09 -46.01
N ARG A 861 15.22 -8.28 -45.66
CA ARG A 861 14.68 -8.13 -44.32
C ARG A 861 13.19 -8.53 -44.28
N PRO A 862 12.84 -9.74 -43.81
CA PRO A 862 11.46 -10.22 -43.81
C PRO A 862 10.60 -9.70 -42.64
N GLY A 863 11.21 -9.09 -41.63
CA GLY A 863 10.51 -8.63 -40.43
C GLY A 863 11.44 -8.03 -39.38
N ASP A 864 10.88 -7.67 -38.23
CA ASP A 864 11.64 -7.29 -37.05
C ASP A 864 12.01 -8.52 -36.21
N ALA A 865 13.26 -8.55 -35.72
CA ALA A 865 13.75 -9.71 -34.99
C ALA A 865 13.07 -9.86 -33.62
N PHE A 866 12.80 -11.11 -33.22
CA PHE A 866 12.37 -11.44 -31.85
C PHE A 866 13.55 -11.44 -30.86
N SER A 867 14.47 -10.50 -31.04
CA SER A 867 15.72 -10.31 -30.29
C SER A 867 16.06 -8.81 -30.24
N LEU A 868 16.87 -8.38 -29.27
CA LEU A 868 17.12 -6.96 -29.00
C LEU A 868 18.26 -6.34 -29.81
N HIS A 869 19.29 -7.11 -30.16
CA HIS A 869 20.55 -6.57 -30.71
C HIS A 869 20.88 -7.03 -32.14
N SER A 870 20.14 -7.99 -32.70
CA SER A 870 20.31 -8.38 -34.10
C SER A 870 19.06 -8.06 -34.88
N ASP A 871 19.17 -7.11 -35.81
CA ASP A 871 18.23 -7.02 -36.91
C ASP A 871 18.32 -8.30 -37.75
N TYR A 872 17.18 -8.86 -38.11
CA TYR A 872 17.14 -10.15 -38.79
C TYR A 872 17.11 -9.96 -40.31
N TYR A 873 18.16 -10.44 -40.99
CA TYR A 873 18.31 -10.38 -42.44
C TYR A 873 18.75 -11.73 -43.03
N VAL A 874 18.36 -11.97 -44.28
CA VAL A 874 18.90 -13.01 -45.17
C VAL A 874 19.88 -12.34 -46.12
N GLU A 875 21.05 -12.93 -46.31
CA GLU A 875 22.05 -12.47 -47.28
C GLU A 875 22.10 -13.47 -48.44
N LEU A 876 21.57 -13.09 -49.61
CA LEU A 876 21.68 -13.91 -50.82
C LEU A 876 23.05 -13.65 -51.46
N LYS A 877 23.90 -14.67 -51.38
CA LYS A 877 25.25 -14.69 -51.95
C LYS A 877 25.23 -15.37 -53.30
N ARG A 878 26.30 -15.17 -54.08
CA ARG A 878 26.52 -15.89 -55.34
C ARG A 878 27.04 -17.30 -55.10
N GLU A 879 26.24 -18.07 -54.37
CA GLU A 879 26.52 -19.41 -53.86
C GLU A 879 25.27 -20.27 -54.04
N ALA A 880 25.43 -21.54 -54.43
CA ALA A 880 24.33 -22.50 -54.56
C ALA A 880 23.47 -22.57 -53.26
N GLY A 881 22.17 -22.86 -53.39
CA GLY A 881 21.24 -22.83 -52.26
C GLY A 881 20.72 -21.45 -51.85
N SER A 882 21.29 -20.34 -52.34
CA SER A 882 20.90 -18.96 -51.99
C SER A 882 19.56 -18.52 -52.60
N ASN A 883 18.48 -19.21 -52.22
CA ASN A 883 17.08 -18.95 -52.58
C ASN A 883 16.20 -18.97 -51.32
N ILE A 884 15.04 -18.30 -51.35
CA ILE A 884 14.08 -18.22 -50.24
C ILE A 884 12.77 -18.94 -50.59
N ILE A 885 12.29 -19.79 -49.68
CA ILE A 885 10.92 -20.33 -49.70
C ILE A 885 10.12 -19.81 -48.51
N HIS A 886 9.00 -19.14 -48.79
CA HIS A 886 8.03 -18.68 -47.81
C HIS A 886 6.85 -19.66 -47.74
N VAL A 887 6.65 -20.29 -46.59
CA VAL A 887 5.62 -21.30 -46.35
C VAL A 887 4.67 -20.83 -45.26
N ASP A 888 3.46 -20.42 -45.66
CA ASP A 888 2.41 -20.00 -44.73
C ASP A 888 1.03 -20.28 -45.31
N ARG A 889 0.14 -20.86 -44.48
CA ARG A 889 -1.25 -21.15 -44.83
C ARG A 889 -2.07 -19.86 -44.97
N ASN A 890 -1.66 -18.76 -44.34
CA ASN A 890 -2.40 -17.50 -44.29
C ASN A 890 -2.00 -16.55 -45.42
N VAL A 891 -2.70 -16.63 -46.56
CA VAL A 891 -2.65 -15.59 -47.61
C VAL A 891 -3.35 -14.32 -47.09
N SER A 892 -2.58 -13.47 -46.42
CA SER A 892 -3.06 -12.35 -45.58
C SER A 892 -2.20 -11.08 -45.76
N HIS A 893 -2.53 -10.00 -45.04
CA HIS A 893 -1.73 -8.76 -45.01
C HIS A 893 -0.28 -8.99 -44.56
N GLN A 894 0.00 -10.03 -43.78
CA GLN A 894 1.34 -10.44 -43.36
C GLN A 894 2.21 -10.89 -44.54
N LEU A 895 1.64 -11.64 -45.50
CA LEU A 895 2.35 -12.02 -46.72
C LEU A 895 2.63 -10.80 -47.60
N VAL A 896 1.69 -9.84 -47.65
CA VAL A 896 1.87 -8.58 -48.39
C VAL A 896 3.01 -7.76 -47.79
N GLY A 897 3.00 -7.52 -46.48
CA GLY A 897 4.04 -6.76 -45.79
C GLY A 897 5.40 -7.45 -45.88
N THR A 898 5.46 -8.78 -45.68
CA THR A 898 6.71 -9.56 -45.81
C THR A 898 7.29 -9.48 -47.23
N LEU A 899 6.51 -9.71 -48.28
CA LEU A 899 7.01 -9.59 -49.67
C LEU A 899 7.42 -8.15 -50.02
N THR A 900 6.66 -7.16 -49.55
CA THR A 900 6.99 -5.74 -49.76
C THR A 900 8.32 -5.39 -49.08
N ALA A 901 8.53 -5.83 -47.84
CA ALA A 901 9.77 -5.64 -47.11
C ALA A 901 10.97 -6.32 -47.77
N LEU A 902 10.79 -7.56 -48.24
CA LEU A 902 11.80 -8.29 -49.01
C LEU A 902 12.17 -7.52 -50.28
N TRP A 903 11.22 -7.08 -51.10
CA TRP A 903 11.53 -6.33 -52.33
C TRP A 903 12.17 -4.96 -52.05
N LEU A 904 11.71 -4.22 -51.04
CA LEU A 904 12.29 -2.93 -50.66
C LEU A 904 13.74 -3.08 -50.16
N SER A 905 14.00 -4.06 -49.30
CA SER A 905 15.38 -4.35 -48.82
C SER A 905 16.29 -4.88 -49.93
N ALA A 906 15.77 -5.68 -50.87
CA ALA A 906 16.51 -6.10 -52.06
C ALA A 906 17.00 -4.89 -52.87
N ARG A 907 16.09 -3.94 -53.14
CA ARG A 907 16.36 -2.76 -53.96
C ARG A 907 17.17 -1.67 -53.22
N ALA A 908 17.10 -1.63 -51.89
CA ALA A 908 17.93 -0.78 -51.05
C ALA A 908 19.35 -1.35 -50.84
N SER A 909 19.51 -2.68 -50.86
CA SER A 909 20.83 -3.32 -50.76
C SER A 909 21.59 -3.33 -52.08
N ASN A 910 20.92 -3.52 -53.23
CA ASN A 910 21.48 -3.45 -54.57
C ASN A 910 20.57 -2.65 -55.54
N PRO A 911 20.89 -1.37 -55.84
CA PRO A 911 20.05 -0.51 -56.69
C PRO A 911 19.88 -0.94 -58.16
N PHE A 912 20.71 -1.85 -58.65
CA PHE A 912 20.68 -2.29 -60.05
C PHE A 912 19.82 -3.54 -60.28
N MET A 913 19.30 -4.14 -59.21
CA MET A 913 18.46 -5.35 -59.28
C MET A 913 17.21 -5.15 -60.15
N THR A 914 16.88 -6.19 -60.92
CA THR A 914 15.56 -6.36 -61.57
C THR A 914 14.75 -7.46 -60.90
N HIS A 915 13.42 -7.33 -60.94
CA HIS A 915 12.49 -8.29 -60.34
C HIS A 915 11.61 -8.93 -61.41
N GLU A 916 11.67 -10.26 -61.55
CA GLU A 916 10.82 -11.03 -62.46
C GLU A 916 9.72 -11.71 -61.65
N ILE A 917 8.45 -11.31 -61.79
CA ILE A 917 7.36 -11.73 -60.89
C ILE A 917 6.36 -12.62 -61.65
N ILE A 918 6.32 -13.91 -61.32
CA ILE A 918 5.40 -14.89 -61.94
C ILE A 918 4.28 -15.24 -60.96
N ALA A 919 3.04 -14.97 -61.36
CA ALA A 919 1.85 -15.19 -60.55
C ALA A 919 1.07 -16.45 -60.97
N PHE A 920 1.13 -17.49 -60.13
CA PHE A 920 0.36 -18.73 -60.31
C PHE A 920 -1.01 -18.72 -59.61
N SER A 921 -1.20 -17.78 -58.68
CA SER A 921 -2.43 -17.60 -57.92
C SER A 921 -2.90 -16.13 -57.95
N HIS A 922 -4.11 -15.86 -57.47
CA HIS A 922 -4.65 -14.50 -57.40
C HIS A 922 -3.84 -13.64 -56.44
N ILE A 923 -3.26 -12.54 -56.93
CA ILE A 923 -2.53 -11.56 -56.12
C ILE A 923 -3.50 -10.72 -55.31
N LEU A 924 -3.19 -10.45 -54.04
CA LEU A 924 -4.02 -9.58 -53.19
C LEU A 924 -4.00 -8.13 -53.71
N PRO A 925 -5.12 -7.37 -53.67
CA PRO A 925 -5.17 -6.01 -54.23
C PRO A 925 -4.05 -5.08 -53.74
N ALA A 926 -3.72 -5.14 -52.43
CA ALA A 926 -2.63 -4.38 -51.84
C ALA A 926 -1.26 -4.75 -52.46
N LEU A 927 -0.97 -6.04 -52.61
CA LEU A 927 0.27 -6.51 -53.24
C LEU A 927 0.34 -6.14 -54.74
N GLN A 928 -0.80 -6.13 -55.43
CA GLN A 928 -0.85 -5.68 -56.83
C GLN A 928 -0.52 -4.19 -56.98
N GLN A 929 -0.89 -3.35 -56.00
CA GLN A 929 -0.48 -1.93 -55.99
C GLN A 929 1.04 -1.78 -55.83
N VAL A 930 1.67 -2.59 -54.96
CA VAL A 930 3.14 -2.63 -54.82
C VAL A 930 3.82 -3.06 -56.12
N ILE A 931 3.31 -4.13 -56.77
CA ILE A 931 3.84 -4.62 -58.05
C ILE A 931 3.69 -3.55 -59.13
N ASN A 932 2.54 -2.89 -59.23
CA ASN A 932 2.33 -1.80 -60.20
C ASN A 932 3.37 -0.68 -60.01
N GLY A 933 3.64 -0.26 -58.76
CA GLY A 933 4.67 0.76 -58.49
C GLY A 933 6.07 0.36 -58.96
N LEU A 934 6.47 -0.90 -58.74
CA LEU A 934 7.75 -1.43 -59.23
C LEU A 934 7.81 -1.55 -60.77
N VAL A 935 6.69 -1.89 -61.41
CA VAL A 935 6.56 -1.98 -62.88
C VAL A 935 6.59 -0.59 -63.53
N ASP A 936 5.88 0.39 -62.95
CA ASP A 936 5.82 1.78 -63.44
C ASP A 936 7.19 2.47 -63.35
N GLN A 937 8.04 2.06 -62.40
CA GLN A 937 9.45 2.47 -62.29
C GLN A 937 10.40 1.70 -63.21
N GLY A 938 9.94 0.66 -63.92
CA GLY A 938 10.78 -0.20 -64.75
C GLY A 938 11.72 -1.13 -63.97
N VAL A 939 11.48 -1.35 -62.69
CA VAL A 939 12.29 -2.20 -61.79
C VAL A 939 11.79 -3.65 -61.78
N ALA A 940 10.51 -3.88 -62.09
CA ALA A 940 9.91 -5.21 -62.15
C ALA A 940 9.16 -5.49 -63.46
N THR A 941 9.11 -6.77 -63.84
CA THR A 941 8.22 -7.29 -64.89
C THR A 941 7.26 -8.32 -64.30
N GLN A 942 5.96 -8.21 -64.57
CA GLN A 942 4.94 -9.13 -64.07
C GLN A 942 4.40 -10.06 -65.17
N TYR A 943 4.37 -11.36 -64.89
CA TYR A 943 3.81 -12.39 -65.77
C TYR A 943 2.64 -13.14 -65.11
N SER A 944 1.64 -13.47 -65.93
CA SER A 944 0.62 -14.46 -65.56
C SER A 944 1.14 -15.88 -65.74
N SER A 945 0.54 -16.84 -65.05
CA SER A 945 0.84 -18.28 -65.21
C SER A 945 0.89 -18.79 -66.66
N LYS A 946 0.10 -18.20 -67.57
CA LYS A 946 0.10 -18.57 -69.01
C LYS A 946 1.40 -18.25 -69.74
N ASN A 947 2.17 -17.29 -69.22
CA ASN A 947 3.43 -16.84 -69.82
C ASN A 947 4.64 -17.30 -69.00
N ALA A 948 4.43 -18.13 -67.96
CA ALA A 948 5.48 -18.57 -67.04
C ALA A 948 6.61 -19.32 -67.77
N GLU A 949 6.28 -20.14 -68.78
CA GLU A 949 7.25 -20.89 -69.58
C GLU A 949 8.20 -19.95 -70.33
N SER A 950 7.64 -18.97 -71.05
CA SER A 950 8.45 -17.96 -71.76
C SER A 950 9.27 -17.08 -70.82
N ALA A 951 8.76 -16.76 -69.63
CA ALA A 951 9.50 -15.97 -68.64
C ALA A 951 10.67 -16.76 -68.05
N LEU A 952 10.43 -18.01 -67.62
CA LEU A 952 11.46 -18.89 -67.08
C LEU A 952 12.50 -19.26 -68.13
N ALA A 953 12.10 -19.50 -69.38
CA ALA A 953 13.04 -19.74 -70.47
C ALA A 953 13.94 -18.52 -70.73
N SER A 954 13.42 -17.29 -70.60
CA SER A 954 14.22 -16.07 -70.72
C SER A 954 15.23 -15.92 -69.57
N VAL A 955 14.83 -16.26 -68.33
CA VAL A 955 15.73 -16.24 -67.17
C VAL A 955 16.81 -17.34 -67.29
N ALA A 956 16.46 -18.53 -67.76
CA ALA A 956 17.41 -19.61 -68.02
C ALA A 956 18.43 -19.24 -69.11
N ALA A 957 18.01 -18.60 -70.20
CA ALA A 957 18.91 -18.12 -71.25
C ALA A 957 19.86 -17.00 -70.78
N GLU A 958 19.45 -16.18 -69.79
CA GLU A 958 20.34 -15.21 -69.16
C GLU A 958 21.35 -15.88 -68.21
N ILE A 959 21.00 -17.01 -67.58
CA ILE A 959 21.95 -17.85 -66.83
C ILE A 959 22.97 -18.47 -67.80
N ASP A 960 22.53 -19.05 -68.93
CA ASP A 960 23.41 -19.55 -69.99
C ASP A 960 24.44 -18.48 -70.40
N ARG A 961 23.95 -17.29 -70.79
CA ARG A 961 24.82 -16.17 -71.21
C ARG A 961 25.84 -15.81 -70.14
N ARG A 962 25.43 -15.66 -68.88
CA ARG A 962 26.34 -15.30 -67.77
C ARG A 962 27.40 -16.38 -67.53
N GLN A 963 27.04 -17.65 -67.62
CA GLN A 963 27.99 -18.76 -67.46
C GLN A 963 28.97 -18.87 -68.64
N GLU A 964 28.48 -18.76 -69.87
CA GLU A 964 29.31 -18.79 -71.10
C GLU A 964 30.29 -17.61 -71.16
N GLU A 965 29.85 -16.40 -70.78
CA GLU A 965 30.66 -15.19 -70.75
C GLU A 965 31.51 -15.03 -69.47
N GLN A 966 31.33 -15.92 -68.48
CA GLN A 966 31.95 -15.85 -67.14
C GLN A 966 31.62 -14.55 -66.38
N ASP A 967 30.43 -14.00 -66.58
CA ASP A 967 29.95 -12.77 -65.93
C ASP A 967 29.24 -13.06 -64.60
N PHE A 968 30.05 -13.12 -63.55
CA PHE A 968 29.59 -13.22 -62.15
C PHE A 968 29.37 -11.85 -61.50
N SER A 969 29.29 -10.76 -62.29
CA SER A 969 29.27 -9.37 -61.82
C SER A 969 28.02 -8.58 -62.22
N SER A 970 27.35 -8.96 -63.32
CA SER A 970 26.07 -8.42 -63.78
C SER A 970 25.05 -8.26 -62.66
N ALA A 971 24.22 -7.22 -62.74
CA ALA A 971 23.17 -6.92 -61.77
C ALA A 971 22.32 -8.17 -61.41
N PRO A 972 21.95 -8.37 -60.13
CA PRO A 972 21.19 -9.55 -59.72
C PRO A 972 19.75 -9.52 -60.24
N ILE A 973 19.17 -10.70 -60.45
CA ILE A 973 17.77 -10.87 -60.84
C ILE A 973 17.03 -11.59 -59.71
N LEU A 974 15.94 -11.01 -59.21
CA LEU A 974 15.09 -11.63 -58.19
C LEU A 974 13.81 -12.20 -58.82
N LEU A 975 13.81 -13.50 -59.07
CA LEU A 975 12.67 -14.24 -59.60
C LEU A 975 11.68 -14.56 -58.46
N THR A 976 10.53 -13.87 -58.43
CA THR A 976 9.48 -14.14 -57.46
C THR A 976 8.42 -15.10 -58.02
N LEU A 977 8.25 -16.27 -57.39
CA LEU A 977 7.26 -17.29 -57.78
C LEU A 977 6.08 -17.28 -56.79
N TYR A 978 5.02 -16.54 -57.13
CA TYR A 978 3.89 -16.30 -56.22
C TYR A 978 2.79 -17.38 -56.34
N GLY A 979 2.59 -18.16 -55.29
CA GLY A 979 1.47 -19.10 -55.12
C GLY A 979 1.67 -20.46 -55.78
N LEU A 980 2.85 -21.08 -55.57
CA LEU A 980 3.25 -22.36 -56.16
C LEU A 980 2.23 -23.50 -56.01
N GLN A 981 1.42 -23.51 -54.95
CA GLN A 981 0.38 -24.51 -54.73
C GLN A 981 -0.60 -24.65 -55.92
N LYS A 982 -0.79 -23.57 -56.71
CA LYS A 982 -1.63 -23.54 -57.92
C LYS A 982 -0.88 -23.90 -59.22
N ALA A 983 0.45 -23.93 -59.21
CA ALA A 983 1.31 -24.17 -60.37
C ALA A 983 1.36 -25.67 -60.74
N ARG A 984 0.27 -26.19 -61.32
CA ARG A 984 0.13 -27.64 -61.59
C ARG A 984 1.19 -28.20 -62.52
N ASP A 985 1.63 -27.39 -63.47
CA ASP A 985 2.57 -27.77 -64.54
C ASP A 985 4.04 -27.83 -64.04
N LEU A 986 4.27 -27.58 -62.75
CA LEU A 986 5.55 -27.80 -62.06
C LEU A 986 5.63 -29.18 -61.38
N ASP A 987 4.52 -29.91 -61.26
CA ASP A 987 4.50 -31.21 -60.59
C ASP A 987 5.49 -32.17 -61.29
N PRO A 988 6.54 -32.68 -60.60
CA PRO A 988 7.53 -33.56 -61.22
C PRO A 988 6.95 -34.86 -61.79
N ASN A 989 5.69 -35.20 -61.45
CA ASN A 989 4.99 -36.37 -61.94
C ASN A 989 3.96 -36.05 -63.05
N SER A 990 3.79 -34.77 -63.43
CA SER A 990 2.91 -34.43 -64.55
C SER A 990 3.58 -34.75 -65.88
N PHE A 991 3.21 -35.89 -66.46
CA PHE A 991 3.56 -36.22 -67.84
C PHE A 991 2.96 -35.18 -68.79
N SER A 992 3.79 -34.54 -69.61
CA SER A 992 3.37 -33.64 -70.68
C SER A 992 2.67 -34.44 -71.78
N THR A 993 1.34 -34.46 -71.79
CA THR A 993 0.53 -35.24 -72.74
C THR A 993 0.47 -34.66 -74.17
N SER A 994 1.30 -33.65 -74.47
CA SER A 994 1.43 -33.00 -75.77
C SER A 994 2.47 -33.70 -76.65
N MET A 995 2.11 -34.85 -77.24
CA MET A 995 2.82 -35.37 -78.41
C MET A 995 2.06 -34.99 -79.69
N SER A 996 2.16 -33.72 -80.08
CA SER A 996 2.06 -33.30 -81.48
C SER A 996 3.30 -33.80 -82.23
N PHE A 997 3.14 -34.28 -83.46
CA PHE A 997 4.23 -34.92 -84.22
C PHE A 997 5.16 -33.92 -84.94
N ASP A 998 4.97 -32.61 -84.78
CA ASP A 998 5.62 -31.55 -85.56
C ASP A 998 6.27 -30.43 -84.70
N ASP A 999 6.26 -30.51 -83.37
CA ASP A 999 6.87 -29.50 -82.49
C ASP A 999 8.27 -29.93 -82.00
N GLU A 1000 9.19 -28.96 -81.85
CA GLU A 1000 10.49 -29.18 -81.19
C GLU A 1000 10.27 -29.55 -79.70
N PRO A 1001 11.19 -30.30 -79.07
CA PRO A 1001 11.05 -30.68 -77.66
C PRO A 1001 11.07 -29.45 -76.76
N SER A 1002 9.90 -29.01 -76.29
CA SER A 1002 9.80 -27.94 -75.30
C SER A 1002 10.35 -28.43 -73.95
N VAL A 1003 11.28 -27.65 -73.39
CA VAL A 1003 11.83 -27.92 -72.05
C VAL A 1003 10.71 -27.76 -71.03
N SER A 1004 10.53 -28.74 -70.15
CA SER A 1004 9.44 -28.67 -69.18
C SER A 1004 9.66 -27.53 -68.18
N LEU A 1005 8.57 -26.92 -67.71
CA LEU A 1005 8.61 -25.91 -66.65
C LEU A 1005 9.34 -26.41 -65.39
N HIS A 1006 9.28 -27.71 -65.11
CA HIS A 1006 10.00 -28.34 -64.00
C HIS A 1006 11.52 -28.29 -64.21
N GLU A 1007 12.02 -28.67 -65.39
CA GLU A 1007 13.45 -28.62 -65.72
C GLU A 1007 13.98 -27.19 -65.71
N LEU A 1008 13.20 -26.22 -66.20
CA LEU A 1008 13.57 -24.79 -66.13
C LEU A 1008 13.73 -24.32 -64.68
N ILE A 1009 12.80 -24.65 -63.78
CA ILE A 1009 12.92 -24.25 -62.36
C ILE A 1009 14.04 -25.01 -61.65
N GLU A 1010 14.21 -26.31 -61.89
CA GLU A 1010 15.32 -27.07 -61.32
C GLU A 1010 16.66 -26.45 -61.70
N ARG A 1011 16.79 -26.07 -62.97
CA ARG A 1011 17.98 -25.40 -63.48
C ARG A 1011 18.19 -24.03 -62.85
N ILE A 1012 17.19 -23.14 -62.89
CA ILE A 1012 17.30 -21.78 -62.32
C ILE A 1012 17.61 -21.83 -60.82
N ALA A 1013 17.01 -22.76 -60.07
CA ALA A 1013 17.26 -22.89 -58.63
C ALA A 1013 18.69 -23.36 -58.31
N SER A 1014 19.23 -24.31 -59.09
CA SER A 1014 20.55 -24.90 -58.86
C SER A 1014 21.70 -24.05 -59.42
N GLU A 1015 21.54 -23.49 -60.62
CA GLU A 1015 22.60 -22.81 -61.38
C GLU A 1015 22.51 -21.28 -61.31
N GLY A 1016 21.31 -20.73 -61.05
CA GLY A 1016 21.07 -19.30 -61.03
C GLY A 1016 21.82 -18.54 -59.93
N PRO A 1017 21.85 -19.01 -58.67
CA PRO A 1017 22.46 -18.26 -57.58
C PRO A 1017 23.93 -17.89 -57.82
N GLU A 1018 24.73 -18.80 -58.39
CA GLU A 1018 26.14 -18.56 -58.72
C GLU A 1018 26.34 -17.36 -59.66
N VAL A 1019 25.39 -17.12 -60.58
CA VAL A 1019 25.40 -15.97 -61.50
C VAL A 1019 24.49 -14.81 -61.06
N GLY A 1020 24.03 -14.82 -59.81
CA GLY A 1020 23.24 -13.75 -59.19
C GLY A 1020 21.76 -13.75 -59.58
N VAL A 1021 21.21 -14.90 -59.98
CA VAL A 1021 19.78 -15.09 -60.19
C VAL A 1021 19.20 -15.85 -58.99
N HIS A 1022 18.35 -15.19 -58.21
CA HIS A 1022 17.84 -15.74 -56.95
C HIS A 1022 16.32 -15.90 -57.00
N ILE A 1023 15.80 -16.95 -56.36
CA ILE A 1023 14.37 -17.24 -56.28
C ILE A 1023 13.80 -16.85 -54.93
N VAL A 1024 12.66 -16.14 -54.92
CA VAL A 1024 11.77 -16.00 -53.77
C VAL A 1024 10.43 -16.65 -54.11
N ALA A 1025 10.13 -17.79 -53.49
CA ALA A 1025 8.93 -18.57 -53.77
C ALA A 1025 7.93 -18.53 -52.62
N THR A 1026 6.62 -18.56 -52.93
CA THR A 1026 5.56 -18.63 -51.91
C THR A 1026 4.66 -19.85 -52.09
N VAL A 1027 4.34 -20.53 -50.98
CA VAL A 1027 3.51 -21.75 -50.96
C VAL A 1027 2.72 -21.85 -49.64
N ASP A 1028 1.60 -22.57 -49.66
CA ASP A 1028 0.67 -22.66 -48.51
C ASP A 1028 1.10 -23.65 -47.42
N THR A 1029 1.75 -24.75 -47.79
CA THR A 1029 1.98 -25.91 -46.92
C THR A 1029 3.21 -26.71 -47.35
N ALA A 1030 3.79 -27.47 -46.41
CA ALA A 1030 4.85 -28.44 -46.69
C ALA A 1030 4.44 -29.44 -47.79
N GLN A 1031 3.23 -30.01 -47.67
CA GLN A 1031 2.67 -30.91 -48.69
C GLN A 1031 2.41 -30.20 -50.04
N GLY A 1032 2.07 -28.90 -50.02
CA GLY A 1032 1.94 -28.08 -51.22
C GLY A 1032 3.27 -27.94 -51.96
N LEU A 1033 4.37 -27.78 -51.22
CA LEU A 1033 5.73 -27.73 -51.76
C LEU A 1033 6.16 -29.08 -52.36
N GLU A 1034 5.95 -30.19 -51.64
CA GLU A 1034 6.30 -31.55 -52.12
C GLU A 1034 5.57 -31.95 -53.42
N LYS A 1035 4.36 -31.44 -53.64
CA LYS A 1035 3.59 -31.67 -54.87
C LYS A 1035 4.03 -30.80 -56.07
N ARG A 1036 5.01 -29.91 -55.88
CA ARG A 1036 5.36 -28.87 -56.86
C ARG A 1036 6.84 -28.81 -57.19
N LEU A 1037 7.72 -29.13 -56.24
CA LEU A 1037 9.16 -29.14 -56.44
C LEU A 1037 9.73 -30.49 -56.01
N SER A 1038 10.67 -31.03 -56.80
CA SER A 1038 11.36 -32.27 -56.46
C SER A 1038 12.20 -32.07 -55.19
N ARG A 1039 12.55 -33.16 -54.47
CA ARG A 1039 13.38 -33.03 -53.26
C ARG A 1039 14.72 -32.35 -53.52
N LYS A 1040 15.32 -32.57 -54.70
CA LYS A 1040 16.55 -31.89 -55.12
C LYS A 1040 16.32 -30.38 -55.15
N VAL A 1041 15.32 -29.92 -55.90
CA VAL A 1041 14.99 -28.49 -56.01
C VAL A 1041 14.61 -27.87 -54.67
N GLN A 1042 13.96 -28.62 -53.77
CA GLN A 1042 13.69 -28.13 -52.41
C GLN A 1042 14.98 -27.88 -51.62
N HIS A 1043 16.04 -28.68 -51.80
CA HIS A 1043 17.32 -28.43 -51.14
C HIS A 1043 18.02 -27.17 -51.63
N GLU A 1044 17.75 -26.71 -52.85
CA GLU A 1044 18.25 -25.41 -53.37
C GLU A 1044 17.60 -24.19 -52.70
N PHE A 1045 16.65 -24.37 -51.79
CA PHE A 1045 16.10 -23.32 -50.93
C PHE A 1045 16.67 -23.47 -49.52
N SER A 1046 17.88 -22.95 -49.30
CA SER A 1046 18.53 -22.97 -47.99
C SER A 1046 17.79 -22.10 -46.97
N PHE A 1047 17.26 -20.96 -47.39
CA PHE A 1047 16.57 -20.03 -46.51
C PHE A 1047 15.04 -20.27 -46.52
N ARG A 1048 14.47 -20.53 -45.35
CA ARG A 1048 13.06 -20.90 -45.22
C ARG A 1048 12.36 -19.98 -44.23
N LEU A 1049 11.27 -19.35 -44.66
CA LEU A 1049 10.42 -18.47 -43.86
C LEU A 1049 9.11 -19.21 -43.59
N ILE A 1050 8.89 -19.67 -42.35
CA ILE A 1050 7.86 -20.66 -42.00
C ILE A 1050 6.86 -20.03 -41.02
N GLY A 1051 5.58 -20.02 -41.37
CA GLY A 1051 4.48 -19.55 -40.51
C GLY A 1051 4.06 -20.53 -39.42
N ALA A 1052 3.08 -20.15 -38.61
CA ALA A 1052 2.52 -21.00 -37.54
C ALA A 1052 1.85 -22.27 -38.10
N MET A 1053 2.45 -23.44 -37.86
CA MET A 1053 1.95 -24.74 -38.34
C MET A 1053 2.38 -25.92 -37.44
N SER A 1054 2.00 -27.15 -37.81
CA SER A 1054 2.20 -28.33 -36.96
C SER A 1054 3.66 -28.78 -36.84
N ASN A 1055 3.99 -29.56 -35.80
CA ASN A 1055 5.32 -30.17 -35.62
C ASN A 1055 5.78 -30.95 -36.86
N GLU A 1056 4.82 -31.64 -37.48
CA GLU A 1056 5.04 -32.53 -38.60
C GLU A 1056 5.33 -31.70 -39.87
N ASP A 1057 4.56 -30.64 -40.12
CA ASP A 1057 4.81 -29.71 -41.23
C ASP A 1057 6.17 -28.99 -41.06
N ILE A 1058 6.48 -28.46 -39.88
CA ILE A 1058 7.79 -27.80 -39.62
C ILE A 1058 8.92 -28.81 -39.77
N GLY A 1059 8.77 -30.04 -39.25
CA GLY A 1059 9.78 -31.10 -39.37
C GLY A 1059 10.06 -31.50 -40.82
N GLN A 1060 9.01 -31.56 -41.67
CA GLN A 1060 9.16 -31.76 -43.11
C GLN A 1060 9.91 -30.58 -43.77
N LEU A 1061 9.54 -29.34 -43.43
CA LEU A 1061 10.15 -28.13 -43.99
C LEU A 1061 11.57 -27.85 -43.52
N THR A 1062 12.05 -28.50 -42.46
CA THR A 1062 13.39 -28.25 -41.89
C THR A 1062 14.30 -29.48 -41.98
N SER A 1063 13.73 -30.65 -42.31
CA SER A 1063 14.40 -31.97 -42.24
C SER A 1063 14.99 -32.30 -40.86
N ALA A 1064 14.54 -31.60 -39.81
CA ALA A 1064 15.08 -31.66 -38.46
C ALA A 1064 13.97 -31.55 -37.41
N THR A 1065 14.23 -32.03 -36.19
CA THR A 1065 13.31 -31.82 -35.06
C THR A 1065 13.48 -30.42 -34.48
N VAL A 1066 12.88 -29.43 -35.13
CA VAL A 1066 12.89 -28.05 -34.63
C VAL A 1066 12.01 -27.92 -33.38
N ARG A 1067 12.60 -27.36 -32.32
CA ARG A 1067 11.96 -27.21 -31.00
C ARG A 1067 11.25 -25.87 -30.82
N VAL A 1068 11.68 -24.84 -31.54
CA VAL A 1068 11.12 -23.49 -31.53
C VAL A 1068 9.94 -23.43 -32.51
N ARG A 1069 8.84 -22.78 -32.13
CA ARG A 1069 7.61 -22.69 -32.92
C ARG A 1069 7.17 -21.25 -33.05
N PRO A 1070 6.87 -20.74 -34.24
CA PRO A 1070 6.19 -19.46 -34.35
C PRO A 1070 4.75 -19.61 -33.90
N ASP A 1071 4.32 -18.74 -32.99
CA ASP A 1071 2.93 -18.61 -32.57
C ASP A 1071 2.14 -17.76 -33.60
N GLN A 1072 0.84 -17.53 -33.37
CA GLN A 1072 0.05 -16.74 -34.33
C GLN A 1072 0.60 -15.31 -34.46
N GLY A 1073 0.78 -14.84 -35.70
CA GLY A 1073 1.40 -13.55 -36.01
C GLY A 1073 2.93 -13.56 -36.02
N GLN A 1074 3.58 -14.66 -35.61
CA GLN A 1074 5.03 -14.82 -35.69
C GLN A 1074 5.45 -15.65 -36.92
N MET A 1075 6.72 -15.57 -37.27
CA MET A 1075 7.35 -16.46 -38.25
C MET A 1075 8.70 -16.99 -37.77
N LEU A 1076 9.08 -18.13 -38.33
CA LEU A 1076 10.32 -18.82 -38.09
C LEU A 1076 11.21 -18.71 -39.32
N TYR A 1077 12.40 -18.13 -39.15
CA TYR A 1077 13.49 -18.35 -40.08
C TYR A 1077 14.16 -19.68 -39.76
N TYR A 1078 14.47 -20.43 -40.81
CA TYR A 1078 15.34 -21.58 -40.78
C TYR A 1078 16.37 -21.52 -41.93
N ASP A 1079 17.63 -21.76 -41.58
CA ASP A 1079 18.75 -21.98 -42.48
C ASP A 1079 19.00 -23.50 -42.58
N LEU A 1080 18.87 -24.06 -43.77
CA LEU A 1080 19.04 -25.49 -44.03
C LEU A 1080 20.50 -25.96 -43.90
N ASP A 1081 21.47 -25.10 -44.20
CA ASP A 1081 22.88 -25.45 -44.29
C ASP A 1081 23.56 -25.34 -42.92
N THR A 1082 23.20 -24.32 -42.13
CA THR A 1082 23.73 -24.15 -40.76
C THR A 1082 22.83 -24.78 -39.69
N GLY A 1083 21.56 -25.06 -40.01
CA GLY A 1083 20.54 -25.45 -39.03
C GLY A 1083 20.10 -24.30 -38.12
N GLU A 1084 20.50 -23.06 -38.39
CA GLU A 1084 20.14 -21.90 -37.58
C GLU A 1084 18.62 -21.68 -37.62
N THR A 1085 18.03 -21.37 -36.46
CA THR A 1085 16.59 -21.19 -36.29
C THR A 1085 16.33 -19.91 -35.49
N LYS A 1086 15.50 -18.99 -36.00
CA LYS A 1086 15.18 -17.70 -35.33
C LYS A 1086 13.68 -17.39 -35.42
N LYS A 1087 13.06 -16.93 -34.34
CA LYS A 1087 11.74 -16.27 -34.38
C LYS A 1087 11.90 -14.83 -34.89
N TYR A 1088 10.95 -14.34 -35.68
CA TYR A 1088 10.82 -12.93 -36.04
C TYR A 1088 9.34 -12.53 -36.17
N LEU A 1089 9.08 -11.23 -36.04
CA LEU A 1089 7.78 -10.61 -36.29
C LEU A 1089 7.72 -10.16 -37.76
N PRO A 1090 6.96 -10.84 -38.63
CA PRO A 1090 6.81 -10.46 -40.03
C PRO A 1090 6.12 -9.09 -40.15
N TYR A 1091 6.50 -8.32 -41.17
CA TYR A 1091 5.83 -7.05 -41.40
C TYR A 1091 4.42 -7.21 -41.97
N VAL A 1092 3.52 -6.33 -41.53
CA VAL A 1092 2.14 -6.19 -42.00
C VAL A 1092 1.99 -4.80 -42.63
N LEU A 1093 1.20 -4.72 -43.71
CA LEU A 1093 0.89 -3.48 -44.41
C LEU A 1093 -0.60 -3.13 -44.26
N ASN A 1094 -0.88 -1.96 -43.70
CA ASN A 1094 -2.21 -1.37 -43.49
C ASN A 1094 -2.53 -0.30 -44.54
N ASP A 1095 -1.58 0.59 -44.84
CA ASP A 1095 -1.71 1.69 -45.81
C ASP A 1095 -0.79 1.46 -47.02
N THR A 1096 -1.40 1.24 -48.20
CA THR A 1096 -0.67 1.03 -49.45
C THR A 1096 -0.16 2.33 -50.08
N ASP A 1097 -0.67 3.51 -49.70
CA ASP A 1097 -0.15 4.79 -50.17
C ASP A 1097 1.26 5.08 -49.60
N TRP A 1098 1.62 4.47 -48.46
CA TRP A 1098 2.98 4.49 -47.92
C TRP A 1098 3.98 3.85 -48.89
N VAL A 1099 3.61 2.76 -49.56
CA VAL A 1099 4.53 2.02 -50.45
C VAL A 1099 4.91 2.86 -51.66
N ALA A 1100 3.99 3.65 -52.22
CA ALA A 1100 4.31 4.57 -53.31
C ALA A 1100 5.37 5.61 -52.90
N LYS A 1101 5.34 6.09 -51.64
CA LYS A 1101 6.38 6.99 -51.10
C LYS A 1101 7.71 6.26 -50.89
N ALA A 1102 7.67 5.07 -50.30
CA ALA A 1102 8.87 4.24 -50.08
C ALA A 1102 9.60 3.92 -51.40
N LEU A 1103 8.84 3.57 -52.45
CA LEU A 1103 9.38 3.30 -53.79
C LEU A 1103 9.99 4.55 -54.45
N THR A 1104 9.42 5.74 -54.25
CA THR A 1104 10.03 7.00 -54.75
C THR A 1104 11.24 7.46 -53.94
N LEU A 1105 11.31 7.13 -52.65
CA LEU A 1105 12.46 7.45 -51.80
C LEU A 1105 13.68 6.56 -52.07
N GLY A 1106 13.53 5.45 -52.80
CA GLY A 1106 14.64 4.62 -53.30
C GLY A 1106 15.54 5.29 -54.36
N GLU A 1107 15.23 6.53 -54.77
CA GLU A 1107 16.13 7.44 -55.50
C GLU A 1107 16.86 8.46 -54.60
N THR A 1108 16.44 8.56 -53.32
CA THR A 1108 16.95 9.55 -52.34
C THR A 1108 17.82 8.91 -51.25
N ILE A 1109 17.71 7.58 -51.09
CA ILE A 1109 18.56 6.70 -50.30
C ILE A 1109 19.72 6.20 -51.19
#